data_AF-A0AAW2Z9B5-F1
#
_entry.id   AF-A0AAW2Z9B5-F1
#
_cell.length_a   1.000
_cell.length_b   1.000
_cell.length_c   1.000
_cell.angle_alpha   90.00
_cell.angle_beta   90.00
_cell.angle_gamma   90.00
#
_symmetry.space_group_name_H-M   'P 1'
#
loop_
_entity.id
_entity.type
_entity.pdbx_description
1 polymer ?
#
loop_
_entity_poly.entity_id
_entity_poly.type
_entity_poly.pdbx_seq_one_letter_code
_entity_poly.pdbx_strand_id
1 'polypeptide(L)'
;MNQQLVQHPSFINSNTSSHEDTFSDYDTFSSINSDRAKAIKLKRVVQIFKKGYEARNQKWCTIRLKTLFILGSLFIVLIVIFCSVVFGAFPVQYVNIESGDVNKVVSSVISFLSVQSRALRVLSINNANAGYSYDFMMELRTTNNTSKAIQDFIDGSYSEATFTDYFNVAAYYYSNGTQIFQAGFDLVTKKTVELPESMNQLRPDVDLFAKNMNDSQTNQVGFITSTNGDILYAMSRPISRDGVNIDGFMIFGYLYSTLTISQIADATSSCITMMPWDDPISLQYLSMLSGVNPTIPSDTVVNWDFDFINPTLMDTQNLQYRMCSKNIDIDYSNKLGLRVMTFLVMKGVYQNQIFFFRIDYQRSNMILGMSLISVAFAILFCCIVVTVVIILTLIDVSVLRRIAKLKLKIEEITKSQDTHARLQIKSNDEFGVLAKCIDVLLKKMDDTNKNLVNQFDIALASEMRSKAVMKTIKDFIVCVDIYGNIQDSNPAFNRRFLEKHNASKSNIEVNISNFLKHPIEKLVELSQTGQSEDSSLVTRFGEVIPVTVFVSSTKLEGNVTIDALVVVLRTTSPHETRQEIKESDDFEKLNDDPVRKAHFLNFCKNECSTENIMFLNDVDVYKRIKNSAERFKKQTEIISRYLQPLKLNLSAYATQVVLPIVLAGYAQVDLFDKLAEIVKVLIVTDTYSRFTKLERTGKL
;
A
#
# COMPACT_ATOMS: atom_id res chain seq x y z
N MET A 1 -19.55 8.18 44.82
CA MET A 1 -20.33 9.43 44.74
C MET A 1 -20.59 9.74 43.27
N ASN A 2 -21.84 10.08 42.95
CA ASN A 2 -22.43 10.77 41.78
C ASN A 2 -21.50 11.26 40.64
N GLN A 3 -21.87 11.25 39.36
CA GLN A 3 -22.96 10.61 38.59
C GLN A 3 -22.60 10.75 37.07
N GLN A 4 -23.26 10.01 36.17
CA GLN A 4 -22.99 10.05 34.72
C GLN A 4 -23.38 11.40 34.07
N LEU A 5 -22.77 11.75 32.93
CA LEU A 5 -23.53 12.07 31.70
C LEU A 5 -22.65 12.17 30.43
N VAL A 6 -23.22 11.70 29.32
CA VAL A 6 -22.72 11.82 27.94
C VAL A 6 -23.52 12.93 27.25
N GLN A 7 -22.92 13.72 26.35
CA GLN A 7 -23.67 14.56 25.42
C GLN A 7 -23.13 14.50 23.98
N HIS A 8 -24.03 14.17 23.05
CA HIS A 8 -23.99 14.59 21.65
C HIS A 8 -24.69 15.95 21.51
N PRO A 9 -24.33 16.80 20.52
CA PRO A 9 -25.19 17.87 20.05
C PRO A 9 -26.17 17.40 18.96
N SER A 10 -27.35 18.04 18.91
CA SER A 10 -28.53 17.66 18.14
C SER A 10 -28.78 18.49 16.87
N PHE A 11 -29.78 18.06 16.10
CA PHE A 11 -30.28 18.57 14.80
C PHE A 11 -31.28 19.75 14.92
N ILE A 12 -31.87 20.18 13.78
CA ILE A 12 -33.22 20.83 13.60
C ILE A 12 -33.24 22.35 13.97
N ASN A 13 -33.95 23.31 13.33
CA ASN A 13 -34.90 23.43 12.19
C ASN A 13 -34.93 24.94 11.74
N SER A 14 -35.68 25.51 10.76
CA SER A 14 -36.38 25.11 9.51
C SER A 14 -36.92 26.39 8.80
N ASN A 15 -37.90 26.26 7.87
CA ASN A 15 -38.82 27.29 7.33
C ASN A 15 -38.38 28.19 6.15
N THR A 16 -39.14 28.11 5.04
CA THR A 16 -39.94 29.18 4.38
C THR A 16 -40.48 28.60 3.06
N SER A 17 -41.75 28.23 2.94
CA SER A 17 -42.97 29.05 2.75
C SER A 17 -43.30 29.29 1.27
N SER A 18 -44.49 28.86 0.87
CA SER A 18 -45.12 29.03 -0.44
C SER A 18 -45.54 30.47 -0.74
N HIS A 19 -45.52 30.84 -2.02
CA HIS A 19 -46.56 31.71 -2.60
C HIS A 19 -46.64 31.53 -4.13
N GLU A 20 -47.85 31.37 -4.64
CA GLU A 20 -48.19 31.66 -6.03
C GLU A 20 -48.35 33.19 -6.18
N ASP A 21 -47.96 33.77 -7.32
CA ASP A 21 -48.90 34.57 -8.12
C ASP A 21 -48.41 35.01 -9.53
N THR A 22 -49.36 34.92 -10.46
CA THR A 22 -49.62 35.68 -11.72
C THR A 22 -48.57 36.47 -12.55
N PHE A 23 -48.60 36.17 -13.86
CA PHE A 23 -48.60 37.06 -15.06
C PHE A 23 -47.59 38.23 -15.23
N SER A 24 -46.77 38.17 -16.29
CA SER A 24 -46.85 39.11 -17.45
C SER A 24 -45.83 38.72 -18.53
N ASP A 25 -46.27 38.60 -19.79
CA ASP A 25 -45.36 38.68 -20.95
C ASP A 25 -44.81 40.10 -21.10
N TYR A 26 -43.52 40.23 -21.42
CA TYR A 26 -42.97 40.86 -22.65
C TYR A 26 -41.43 40.95 -22.54
N ASP A 27 -40.76 41.04 -23.69
CA ASP A 27 -39.31 41.29 -23.87
C ASP A 27 -38.29 40.29 -23.28
N THR A 28 -37.68 39.47 -24.16
CA THR A 28 -36.24 39.60 -24.52
C THR A 28 -35.79 38.53 -25.52
N PHE A 29 -36.14 38.71 -26.80
CA PHE A 29 -35.61 37.90 -27.91
C PHE A 29 -34.16 38.31 -28.29
N SER A 30 -33.21 38.26 -27.33
CA SER A 30 -31.80 38.62 -27.57
C SER A 30 -30.74 37.83 -26.78
N SER A 31 -31.10 37.09 -25.72
CA SER A 31 -30.13 36.40 -24.85
C SER A 31 -29.57 35.07 -25.39
N ILE A 32 -30.32 34.38 -26.27
CA ILE A 32 -30.07 32.97 -26.65
C ILE A 32 -28.69 32.72 -27.29
N ASN A 33 -28.10 33.72 -27.96
CA ASN A 33 -26.76 33.60 -28.57
C ASN A 33 -25.60 33.83 -27.58
N SER A 34 -25.80 34.58 -26.48
CA SER A 34 -24.80 34.73 -25.40
C SER A 34 -24.56 33.38 -24.72
N ASP A 35 -25.64 32.69 -24.37
CA ASP A 35 -25.54 31.56 -23.45
C ASP A 35 -25.15 30.26 -24.16
N ARG A 36 -25.44 30.15 -25.48
CA ARG A 36 -24.78 29.14 -26.33
C ARG A 36 -23.26 29.33 -26.40
N ALA A 37 -22.77 30.56 -26.54
CA ALA A 37 -21.32 30.82 -26.56
C ALA A 37 -20.65 30.49 -25.22
N LYS A 38 -21.28 30.85 -24.09
CA LYS A 38 -20.81 30.47 -22.74
C LYS A 38 -20.84 28.95 -22.53
N ALA A 39 -21.91 28.26 -22.92
CA ALA A 39 -22.03 26.80 -22.79
C ALA A 39 -20.98 26.04 -23.62
N ILE A 40 -20.65 26.51 -24.82
CA ILE A 40 -19.58 25.94 -25.66
C ILE A 40 -18.20 26.15 -25.04
N LYS A 41 -17.94 27.34 -24.46
CA LYS A 41 -16.69 27.62 -23.73
C LYS A 41 -16.57 26.74 -22.49
N LEU A 42 -17.65 26.58 -21.72
CA LEU A 42 -17.69 25.72 -20.52
C LEU A 42 -17.46 24.25 -20.88
N LYS A 43 -18.10 23.73 -21.94
CA LYS A 43 -17.85 22.35 -22.43
C LYS A 43 -16.40 22.11 -22.83
N ARG A 44 -15.72 23.07 -23.47
CA ARG A 44 -14.28 22.96 -23.78
C ARG A 44 -13.40 22.95 -22.52
N VAL A 45 -13.68 23.84 -21.55
CA VAL A 45 -12.94 23.86 -20.28
C VAL A 45 -13.13 22.53 -19.51
N VAL A 46 -14.36 22.03 -19.42
CA VAL A 46 -14.66 20.73 -18.79
C VAL A 46 -13.96 19.57 -19.52
N GLN A 47 -13.91 19.56 -20.86
CA GLN A 47 -13.16 18.53 -21.61
C GLN A 47 -11.65 18.60 -21.39
N ILE A 48 -11.06 19.80 -21.26
CA ILE A 48 -9.63 19.97 -20.98
C ILE A 48 -9.30 19.50 -19.56
N PHE A 49 -10.11 19.89 -18.56
CA PHE A 49 -9.97 19.38 -17.19
C PHE A 49 -10.16 17.87 -17.11
N LYS A 50 -11.15 17.30 -17.82
CA LYS A 50 -11.41 15.85 -17.83
C LYS A 50 -10.24 15.07 -18.44
N LYS A 51 -9.70 15.50 -19.59
CA LYS A 51 -8.47 14.91 -20.18
C LYS A 51 -7.26 15.04 -19.25
N GLY A 52 -7.10 16.18 -18.56
CA GLY A 52 -6.00 16.37 -17.59
C GLY A 52 -6.13 15.48 -16.36
N TYR A 53 -7.36 15.23 -15.88
CA TYR A 53 -7.65 14.38 -14.74
C TYR A 53 -7.46 12.90 -15.06
N GLU A 54 -7.95 12.44 -16.22
CA GLU A 54 -7.76 11.07 -16.73
C GLU A 54 -6.27 10.76 -16.96
N ALA A 55 -5.50 11.69 -17.56
CA ALA A 55 -4.06 11.51 -17.80
C ALA A 55 -3.22 11.48 -16.51
N ARG A 56 -3.61 12.19 -15.44
CA ARG A 56 -2.92 12.10 -14.14
C ARG A 56 -3.25 10.80 -13.40
N ASN A 57 -4.50 10.38 -13.36
CA ASN A 57 -4.90 9.15 -12.66
C ASN A 57 -4.29 7.88 -13.28
N GLN A 58 -4.00 7.88 -14.59
CA GLN A 58 -3.40 6.73 -15.26
C GLN A 58 -1.95 6.44 -14.80
N LYS A 59 -1.18 7.44 -14.34
CA LYS A 59 0.18 7.22 -13.80
C LYS A 59 0.20 6.71 -12.35
N TRP A 60 -0.81 7.03 -11.54
CA TRP A 60 -0.86 6.69 -10.11
C TRP A 60 -1.59 5.37 -9.79
N CYS A 61 -2.22 4.73 -10.78
CA CYS A 61 -2.98 3.48 -10.59
C CYS A 61 -2.31 2.21 -11.12
N THR A 62 -0.98 2.06 -10.99
CA THR A 62 -0.39 0.72 -11.09
C THR A 62 -0.63 -0.05 -9.79
N ILE A 63 -0.98 -1.34 -9.89
CA ILE A 63 -1.18 -2.22 -8.72
C ILE A 63 0.04 -2.18 -7.79
N ARG A 64 1.25 -2.11 -8.37
CA ARG A 64 2.54 -1.90 -7.69
C ARG A 64 2.51 -0.78 -6.64
N LEU A 65 1.98 0.39 -6.99
CA LEU A 65 1.95 1.54 -6.08
C LEU A 65 0.94 1.34 -4.95
N LYS A 66 -0.21 0.70 -5.24
CA LYS A 66 -1.22 0.36 -4.24
C LYS A 66 -0.71 -0.69 -3.25
N THR A 67 -0.06 -1.75 -3.73
CA THR A 67 0.58 -2.76 -2.86
C THR A 67 1.71 -2.17 -2.03
N LEU A 68 2.53 -1.27 -2.61
CA LEU A 68 3.57 -0.55 -1.88
C LEU A 68 2.97 0.32 -0.77
N PHE A 69 1.88 1.04 -1.05
CA PHE A 69 1.22 1.90 -0.07
C PHE A 69 0.57 1.12 1.08
N ILE A 70 -0.10 0.00 0.77
CA ILE A 70 -0.71 -0.88 1.79
C ILE A 70 0.35 -1.56 2.66
N LEU A 71 1.42 -2.08 2.04
CA LEU A 71 2.52 -2.71 2.78
C LEU A 71 3.24 -1.65 3.64
N GLY A 72 3.53 -0.49 3.07
CA GLY A 72 4.18 0.64 3.74
C GLY A 72 3.37 1.18 4.91
N SER A 73 2.05 1.35 4.78
CA SER A 73 1.21 1.80 5.89
C SER A 73 1.13 0.77 7.02
N LEU A 74 1.06 -0.52 6.70
CA LEU A 74 1.10 -1.60 7.69
C LEU A 74 2.44 -1.63 8.44
N PHE A 75 3.56 -1.43 7.75
CA PHE A 75 4.88 -1.30 8.39
C PHE A 75 4.99 -0.03 9.26
N ILE A 76 4.43 1.11 8.82
CA ILE A 76 4.39 2.34 9.64
C ILE A 76 3.59 2.09 10.94
N VAL A 77 2.44 1.42 10.87
CA VAL A 77 1.66 1.06 12.06
C VAL A 77 2.46 0.15 12.99
N LEU A 78 3.16 -0.85 12.46
CA LEU A 78 4.02 -1.74 13.25
C LEU A 78 5.17 -0.96 13.94
N ILE A 79 5.81 -0.04 13.23
CA ILE A 79 6.86 0.84 13.77
C ILE A 79 6.30 1.74 14.88
N VAL A 80 5.11 2.33 14.70
CA VAL A 80 4.47 3.17 15.74
C VAL A 80 4.14 2.36 16.99
N ILE A 81 3.61 1.14 16.85
CA ILE A 81 3.35 0.24 17.98
C ILE A 81 4.65 -0.13 18.70
N PHE A 82 5.69 -0.52 17.95
CA PHE A 82 7.00 -0.87 18.52
C PHE A 82 7.65 0.31 19.23
N CYS A 83 7.66 1.50 18.62
CA CYS A 83 8.13 2.74 19.27
C CYS A 83 7.34 3.04 20.54
N SER A 84 6.01 2.91 20.53
CA SER A 84 5.16 3.13 21.71
C SER A 84 5.53 2.18 22.87
N VAL A 85 5.74 0.90 22.58
CA VAL A 85 6.20 -0.09 23.58
C VAL A 85 7.59 0.26 24.09
N VAL A 86 8.55 0.62 23.22
CA VAL A 86 9.92 0.91 23.64
C VAL A 86 10.01 2.19 24.46
N PHE A 87 9.44 3.30 23.98
CA PHE A 87 9.43 4.58 24.70
C PHE A 87 8.55 4.58 25.95
N GLY A 88 7.53 3.72 26.02
CA GLY A 88 6.70 3.55 27.21
C GLY A 88 7.33 2.67 28.29
N ALA A 89 7.81 1.47 27.92
CA ALA A 89 8.22 0.46 28.89
C ALA A 89 9.68 0.63 29.37
N PHE A 90 10.62 0.94 28.48
CA PHE A 90 12.04 0.93 28.84
C PHE A 90 12.45 2.05 29.81
N PRO A 91 12.01 3.32 29.68
CA PRO A 91 12.37 4.36 30.63
C PRO A 91 11.95 4.01 32.07
N VAL A 92 10.75 3.42 32.24
CA VAL A 92 10.26 2.97 33.55
C VAL A 92 11.14 1.85 34.12
N GLN A 93 11.55 0.88 33.29
CA GLN A 93 12.45 -0.19 33.71
C GLN A 93 13.84 0.34 34.09
N TYR A 94 14.41 1.29 33.34
CA TYR A 94 15.70 1.89 33.67
C TYR A 94 15.67 2.73 34.94
N VAL A 95 14.58 3.45 35.23
CA VAL A 95 14.42 4.16 36.52
C VAL A 95 14.44 3.17 37.69
N ASN A 96 13.77 2.02 37.56
CA ASN A 96 13.78 0.98 38.60
C ASN A 96 15.18 0.35 38.78
N ILE A 97 15.92 0.11 37.69
CA ILE A 97 17.30 -0.39 37.74
C ILE A 97 18.22 0.65 38.38
N GLU A 98 18.09 1.92 38.01
CA GLU A 98 18.87 3.04 38.56
C GLU A 98 18.63 3.22 40.06
N SER A 99 17.38 3.21 40.51
CA SER A 99 17.05 3.18 41.94
C SER A 99 17.63 1.94 42.64
N GLY A 100 17.68 0.79 41.97
CA GLY A 100 18.32 -0.42 42.47
C GLY A 100 19.84 -0.33 42.60
N ASP A 101 20.51 0.35 41.68
CA ASP A 101 21.96 0.58 41.73
C ASP A 101 22.33 1.66 42.75
N VAL A 102 21.56 2.74 42.84
CA VAL A 102 21.69 3.78 43.88
C VAL A 102 21.51 3.18 45.28
N ASN A 103 20.52 2.30 45.47
CA ASN A 103 20.34 1.53 46.70
C ASN A 103 21.60 0.74 47.10
N LYS A 104 22.26 0.06 46.15
CA LYS A 104 23.51 -0.69 46.42
C LYS A 104 24.64 0.24 46.87
N VAL A 105 24.75 1.42 46.27
CA VAL A 105 25.79 2.39 46.65
C VAL A 105 25.52 2.97 48.04
N VAL A 106 24.29 3.41 48.33
CA VAL A 106 23.90 3.90 49.67
C VAL A 106 24.12 2.80 50.72
N SER A 107 23.70 1.56 50.42
CA SER A 107 23.95 0.40 51.28
C SER A 107 25.44 0.11 51.47
N SER A 108 26.28 0.35 50.46
CA SER A 108 27.75 0.20 50.56
C SER A 108 28.37 1.28 51.46
N VAL A 109 27.87 2.52 51.41
CA VAL A 109 28.26 3.59 52.36
C VAL A 109 27.86 3.19 53.78
N ILE A 110 26.60 2.80 54.00
CA ILE A 110 26.12 2.32 55.31
C ILE A 110 26.91 1.12 55.82
N SER A 111 27.26 0.18 54.94
CA SER A 111 28.06 -1.00 55.30
C SER A 111 29.47 -0.63 55.73
N PHE A 112 30.12 0.33 55.05
CA PHE A 112 31.42 0.85 55.47
C PHE A 112 31.36 1.52 56.85
N LEU A 113 30.35 2.38 57.08
CA LEU A 113 30.13 3.04 58.37
C LEU A 113 29.83 2.03 59.49
N SER A 114 29.04 0.98 59.22
CA SER A 114 28.71 -0.05 60.21
C SER A 114 29.85 -1.04 60.46
N VAL A 115 30.81 -1.18 59.52
CA VAL A 115 32.08 -1.88 59.75
C VAL A 115 33.00 -1.05 60.65
N GLN A 116 33.13 0.26 60.42
CA GLN A 116 33.86 1.15 61.34
C GLN A 116 33.25 1.15 62.75
N SER A 117 31.92 1.20 62.86
CA SER A 117 31.18 1.04 64.12
C SER A 117 31.55 -0.24 64.87
N ARG A 118 31.59 -1.38 64.16
CA ARG A 118 31.97 -2.67 64.74
C ARG A 118 33.44 -2.75 65.13
N ALA A 119 34.35 -2.16 64.35
CA ALA A 119 35.75 -2.05 64.73
C ALA A 119 35.92 -1.24 66.03
N LEU A 120 35.25 -0.09 66.11
CA LEU A 120 35.22 0.76 67.30
C LEU A 120 34.59 0.04 68.50
N ARG A 121 33.53 -0.75 68.29
CA ARG A 121 32.92 -1.59 69.33
C ARG A 121 33.87 -2.65 69.88
N VAL A 122 34.57 -3.38 69.01
CA VAL A 122 35.53 -4.42 69.43
C VAL A 122 36.68 -3.79 70.20
N LEU A 123 37.22 -2.69 69.70
CA LEU A 123 38.25 -1.89 70.39
C LEU A 123 37.76 -1.43 71.77
N SER A 124 36.56 -0.84 71.85
CA SER A 124 35.97 -0.35 73.09
C SER A 124 35.71 -1.47 74.09
N ILE A 125 35.22 -2.64 73.66
CA ILE A 125 35.06 -3.80 74.54
C ILE A 125 36.41 -4.26 75.08
N ASN A 126 37.41 -4.40 74.20
CA ASN A 126 38.73 -4.88 74.58
C ASN A 126 39.43 -3.94 75.57
N ASN A 127 39.36 -2.61 75.36
CA ASN A 127 39.98 -1.62 76.24
C ASN A 127 39.18 -1.42 77.54
N ALA A 128 37.84 -1.36 77.50
CA ALA A 128 37.02 -1.14 78.70
C ALA A 128 37.15 -2.27 79.72
N ASN A 129 37.31 -3.49 79.23
CA ASN A 129 37.46 -4.70 80.03
C ASN A 129 38.96 -5.02 80.32
N ALA A 130 39.90 -4.27 79.75
CA ALA A 130 41.32 -4.53 79.94
C ALA A 130 41.79 -4.20 81.36
N GLY A 131 42.76 -4.98 81.83
CA GLY A 131 43.41 -4.75 83.12
C GLY A 131 43.93 -3.32 83.27
N TYR A 132 44.64 -2.80 82.25
CA TYR A 132 45.29 -1.49 82.29
C TYR A 132 44.32 -0.32 82.43
N SER A 133 43.18 -0.32 81.73
CA SER A 133 42.20 0.77 81.84
C SER A 133 41.57 0.82 83.23
N TYR A 134 41.32 -0.35 83.83
CA TYR A 134 40.84 -0.44 85.20
C TYR A 134 41.90 -0.02 86.23
N ASP A 135 43.14 -0.51 86.08
CA ASP A 135 44.24 -0.17 86.98
C ASP A 135 44.57 1.33 86.94
N PHE A 136 44.51 1.96 85.76
CA PHE A 136 44.61 3.41 85.60
C PHE A 136 43.53 4.17 86.40
N MET A 137 42.26 3.78 86.27
CA MET A 137 41.16 4.41 87.01
C MET A 137 41.31 4.24 88.54
N MET A 138 41.92 3.14 89.00
CA MET A 138 42.25 2.91 90.40
C MET A 138 43.49 3.69 90.87
N GLU A 139 44.51 3.85 90.02
CA GLU A 139 45.69 4.68 90.30
C GLU A 139 45.27 6.14 90.51
N LEU A 140 44.41 6.69 89.65
CA LEU A 140 43.90 8.06 89.76
C LEU A 140 43.18 8.36 91.09
N ARG A 141 42.59 7.34 91.72
CA ARG A 141 41.92 7.48 93.03
C ARG A 141 42.89 7.39 94.22
N THR A 142 44.06 6.81 94.02
CA THR A 142 45.02 6.49 95.10
C THR A 142 46.28 7.36 95.06
N THR A 143 46.61 7.95 93.90
CA THR A 143 47.76 8.83 93.73
C THR A 143 47.44 10.29 94.10
N ASN A 144 48.40 10.96 94.75
CA ASN A 144 48.35 12.41 94.98
C ASN A 144 48.83 13.22 93.76
N ASN A 145 49.41 12.57 92.73
CA ASN A 145 49.92 13.23 91.53
C ASN A 145 49.19 12.74 90.27
N THR A 146 47.90 13.07 90.20
CA THR A 146 46.99 12.66 89.11
C THR A 146 47.49 13.12 87.75
N SER A 147 48.03 14.34 87.63
CA SER A 147 48.54 14.87 86.36
C SER A 147 49.67 14.03 85.78
N LYS A 148 50.59 13.51 86.62
CA LYS A 148 51.64 12.61 86.15
C LYS A 148 51.08 11.24 85.72
N ALA A 149 50.19 10.64 86.52
CA ALA A 149 49.58 9.35 86.17
C ALA A 149 48.79 9.41 84.86
N ILE A 150 48.07 10.52 84.60
CA ILE A 150 47.41 10.78 83.31
C ILE A 150 48.43 10.81 82.17
N GLN A 151 49.53 11.57 82.32
CA GLN A 151 50.54 11.68 81.26
C GLN A 151 51.26 10.35 81.00
N ASP A 152 51.71 9.66 82.05
CA ASP A 152 52.37 8.35 81.95
C ASP A 152 51.44 7.31 81.25
N PHE A 153 50.12 7.37 81.49
CA PHE A 153 49.14 6.51 80.82
C PHE A 153 48.88 6.88 79.35
N ILE A 154 48.81 8.17 79.01
CA ILE A 154 48.66 8.66 77.64
C ILE A 154 49.89 8.24 76.82
N ASP A 155 51.10 8.53 77.30
CA ASP A 155 52.34 8.23 76.57
C ASP A 155 52.56 6.71 76.41
N GLY A 156 52.12 5.91 77.39
CA GLY A 156 52.22 4.44 77.35
C GLY A 156 51.16 3.74 76.49
N SER A 157 49.93 4.24 76.44
CA SER A 157 48.79 3.54 75.81
C SER A 157 48.36 4.17 74.47
N TYR A 158 48.53 5.48 74.32
CA TYR A 158 47.98 6.30 73.24
C TYR A 158 49.09 6.99 72.43
N SER A 159 50.11 6.23 72.06
CA SER A 159 51.16 6.66 71.13
C SER A 159 50.59 7.01 69.73
N GLU A 160 51.35 7.76 68.92
CA GLU A 160 50.99 8.07 67.52
C GLU A 160 50.61 6.81 66.72
N ALA A 161 51.33 5.70 66.91
CA ALA A 161 51.06 4.43 66.23
C ALA A 161 49.75 3.77 66.67
N THR A 162 49.28 4.02 67.90
CA THR A 162 47.97 3.54 68.36
C THR A 162 46.85 4.28 67.62
N PHE A 163 47.03 5.58 67.37
CA PHE A 163 46.03 6.41 66.69
C PHE A 163 45.96 6.21 65.17
N THR A 164 47.02 5.74 64.50
CA THR A 164 46.98 5.55 63.04
C THR A 164 46.16 4.35 62.59
N ASP A 165 46.04 3.32 63.45
CA ASP A 165 45.63 1.98 63.01
C ASP A 165 44.19 1.60 63.41
N TYR A 166 43.59 2.26 64.42
CA TYR A 166 42.34 1.78 65.05
C TYR A 166 41.28 2.83 65.40
N PHE A 167 41.66 4.06 65.75
CA PHE A 167 40.77 5.16 66.17
C PHE A 167 41.62 6.43 66.24
N ASN A 168 41.02 7.62 66.12
CA ASN A 168 41.79 8.87 66.17
C ASN A 168 41.29 9.86 67.25
N VAL A 169 40.33 9.43 68.08
CA VAL A 169 39.87 10.14 69.28
C VAL A 169 39.78 9.17 70.44
N ALA A 170 40.33 9.55 71.60
CA ALA A 170 40.12 8.87 72.88
C ALA A 170 39.88 9.87 74.01
N ALA A 171 38.91 9.58 74.88
CA ALA A 171 38.62 10.37 76.09
C ALA A 171 38.19 9.47 77.24
N TYR A 172 38.53 9.84 78.47
CA TYR A 172 38.19 9.12 79.69
C TYR A 172 37.45 10.05 80.66
N TYR A 173 36.45 9.51 81.34
CA TYR A 173 35.56 10.24 82.24
C TYR A 173 35.35 9.45 83.54
N TYR A 174 35.24 10.17 84.64
CA TYR A 174 34.66 9.62 85.88
C TYR A 174 33.17 9.31 85.69
N SER A 175 32.59 8.44 86.52
CA SER A 175 31.17 8.04 86.42
C SER A 175 30.17 9.21 86.60
N ASN A 176 30.61 10.37 87.09
CA ASN A 176 29.83 11.60 87.15
C ASN A 176 29.89 12.46 85.87
N GLY A 177 30.63 12.02 84.84
CA GLY A 177 30.85 12.73 83.57
C GLY A 177 31.91 13.83 83.58
N THR A 178 32.67 13.99 84.67
CA THR A 178 33.86 14.86 84.69
C THR A 178 34.98 14.24 83.86
N GLN A 179 35.54 14.99 82.92
CA GLN A 179 36.66 14.55 82.08
C GLN A 179 37.92 14.28 82.92
N ILE A 180 38.62 13.20 82.61
CA ILE A 180 39.96 12.86 83.11
C ILE A 180 40.99 13.38 82.11
N PHE A 181 40.91 12.89 80.87
CA PHE A 181 41.68 13.39 79.73
C PHE A 181 40.90 13.18 78.44
N GLN A 182 41.30 13.91 77.40
CA GLN A 182 40.85 13.68 76.04
C GLN A 182 42.00 13.98 75.05
N ALA A 183 42.07 13.21 73.98
CA ALA A 183 43.09 13.32 72.93
C ALA A 183 42.44 13.03 71.57
N GLY A 184 42.47 14.02 70.68
CA GLY A 184 42.15 13.86 69.25
C GLY A 184 43.42 13.98 68.42
N PHE A 185 43.53 13.21 67.34
CA PHE A 185 44.67 13.21 66.44
C PHE A 185 44.21 13.23 64.98
N ASP A 186 44.68 14.17 64.18
CA ASP A 186 44.42 14.17 62.74
C ASP A 186 45.44 13.31 62.00
N LEU A 187 44.93 12.27 61.35
CA LEU A 187 45.68 11.31 60.55
C LEU A 187 46.40 11.94 59.35
N VAL A 188 45.93 13.10 58.86
CA VAL A 188 46.52 13.81 57.71
C VAL A 188 47.68 14.70 58.16
N THR A 189 47.46 15.59 59.12
CA THR A 189 48.49 16.53 59.60
C THR A 189 49.45 15.93 60.62
N LYS A 190 49.14 14.75 61.18
CA LYS A 190 49.86 14.11 62.29
C LYS A 190 49.98 15.01 63.53
N LYS A 191 48.92 15.77 63.82
CA LYS A 191 48.85 16.70 64.95
C LYS A 191 47.66 16.39 65.84
N THR A 192 47.81 16.75 67.11
CA THR A 192 46.70 16.79 68.06
C THR A 192 45.66 17.81 67.60
N VAL A 193 44.38 17.42 67.64
CA VAL A 193 43.24 18.28 67.30
C VAL A 193 42.37 18.46 68.54
N GLU A 194 41.90 19.70 68.74
CA GLU A 194 40.96 20.03 69.81
C GLU A 194 39.59 19.38 69.53
N LEU A 195 39.07 18.70 70.54
CA LEU A 195 37.78 18.01 70.48
C LEU A 195 36.63 18.98 70.77
N PRO A 196 35.37 18.65 70.41
CA PRO A 196 34.23 19.53 70.64
C PRO A 196 34.12 19.93 72.11
N GLU A 197 33.85 21.21 72.41
CA GLU A 197 33.74 21.68 73.81
C GLU A 197 32.65 20.94 74.62
N SER A 198 31.64 20.39 73.95
CA SER A 198 30.62 19.51 74.54
C SER A 198 31.19 18.22 75.14
N MET A 199 32.42 17.83 74.82
CA MET A 199 33.12 16.71 75.43
C MET A 199 33.87 17.09 76.72
N ASN A 200 34.06 18.38 77.04
CA ASN A 200 34.85 18.81 78.21
C ASN A 200 34.19 18.42 79.55
N GLN A 201 32.86 18.36 79.58
CA GLN A 201 32.09 17.87 80.72
C GLN A 201 30.78 17.27 80.21
N LEU A 202 30.59 15.97 80.47
CA LEU A 202 29.35 15.27 80.11
C LEU A 202 28.43 15.17 81.32
N ARG A 203 27.13 15.16 81.06
CA ARG A 203 26.07 15.08 82.05
C ARG A 203 25.32 13.75 81.93
N PRO A 204 25.47 12.79 82.87
CA PRO A 204 24.81 11.47 82.79
C PRO A 204 23.27 11.51 82.67
N ASP A 205 22.64 12.63 83.05
CA ASP A 205 21.19 12.86 82.95
C ASP A 205 20.74 13.39 81.58
N VAL A 206 21.63 14.02 80.80
CA VAL A 206 21.30 14.70 79.52
C VAL A 206 22.05 14.10 78.34
N ASP A 207 23.36 13.91 78.46
CA ASP A 207 24.24 13.49 77.36
C ASP A 207 24.16 11.99 77.13
N LEU A 208 23.75 11.60 75.93
CA LEU A 208 23.59 10.18 75.59
C LEU A 208 24.87 9.38 75.82
N PHE A 209 26.05 9.95 75.56
CA PHE A 209 27.33 9.26 75.80
C PHE A 209 27.67 8.99 77.28
N ALA A 210 27.04 9.69 78.23
CA ALA A 210 27.19 9.43 79.66
C ALA A 210 25.96 8.69 80.25
N LYS A 211 24.89 8.53 79.45
CA LYS A 211 23.61 7.98 79.89
C LYS A 211 23.68 6.48 80.12
N ASN A 212 23.14 6.06 81.26
CA ASN A 212 23.08 4.65 81.71
C ASN A 212 24.45 3.97 81.90
N MET A 213 25.54 4.74 82.04
CA MET A 213 26.89 4.17 82.22
C MET A 213 27.12 3.39 83.52
N ASN A 214 26.09 3.20 84.34
CA ASN A 214 26.10 2.30 85.49
C ASN A 214 25.77 0.83 85.13
N ASP A 215 25.50 0.52 83.85
CA ASP A 215 25.36 -0.85 83.33
C ASP A 215 26.53 -1.15 82.38
N SER A 216 27.34 -2.15 82.72
CA SER A 216 28.55 -2.57 81.98
C SER A 216 28.30 -3.11 80.56
N GLN A 217 27.04 -3.37 80.20
CA GLN A 217 26.64 -3.71 78.83
C GLN A 217 26.27 -2.49 77.99
N THR A 218 26.13 -1.31 78.59
CA THR A 218 25.82 -0.07 77.86
C THR A 218 26.91 0.25 76.85
N ASN A 219 26.49 0.39 75.59
CA ASN A 219 27.23 1.09 74.55
C ASN A 219 26.35 2.24 74.07
N GLN A 220 26.94 3.40 73.85
CA GLN A 220 26.25 4.54 73.23
C GLN A 220 27.08 4.97 72.03
N VAL A 221 26.44 5.28 70.90
CA VAL A 221 27.15 5.53 69.64
C VAL A 221 26.45 6.61 68.82
N GLY A 222 27.22 7.41 68.10
CA GLY A 222 26.69 8.32 67.10
C GLY A 222 27.65 9.45 66.72
N PHE A 223 27.10 10.45 66.01
CA PHE A 223 27.86 11.60 65.55
C PHE A 223 27.69 12.85 66.44
N ILE A 224 28.77 13.63 66.57
CA ILE A 224 28.85 14.98 67.16
C ILE A 224 29.51 15.91 66.14
N THR A 225 29.12 17.17 66.08
CA THR A 225 29.87 18.23 65.39
C THR A 225 30.86 18.92 66.32
N SER A 226 32.06 19.20 65.81
CA SER A 226 33.04 20.10 66.42
C SER A 226 32.71 21.56 66.13
N THR A 227 33.25 22.47 66.94
CA THR A 227 33.16 23.93 66.75
C THR A 227 33.74 24.39 65.40
N ASN A 228 34.72 23.65 64.87
CA ASN A 228 35.32 23.88 63.55
C ASN A 228 34.52 23.29 62.38
N GLY A 229 33.37 22.66 62.62
CA GLY A 229 32.53 22.01 61.60
C GLY A 229 32.91 20.56 61.28
N ASP A 230 34.05 20.06 61.81
CA ASP A 230 34.43 18.65 61.70
C ASP A 230 33.40 17.73 62.37
N ILE A 231 33.29 16.50 61.88
CA ILE A 231 32.32 15.52 62.39
C ILE A 231 33.05 14.38 63.09
N LEU A 232 32.70 14.17 64.36
CA LEU A 232 33.22 13.09 65.17
C LEU A 232 32.18 11.98 65.27
N TYR A 233 32.53 10.79 64.78
CA TYR A 233 31.80 9.57 65.11
C TYR A 233 32.40 8.94 66.37
N ALA A 234 31.63 8.86 67.44
CA ALA A 234 32.10 8.37 68.73
C ALA A 234 31.26 7.21 69.27
N MET A 235 31.90 6.37 70.08
CA MET A 235 31.27 5.34 70.89
C MET A 235 31.78 5.43 72.32
N SER A 236 30.87 5.42 73.30
CA SER A 236 31.20 5.36 74.72
C SER A 236 30.80 4.05 75.37
N ARG A 237 31.59 3.62 76.36
CA ARG A 237 31.43 2.36 77.10
C ARG A 237 31.96 2.49 78.54
N PRO A 238 31.30 1.91 79.57
CA PRO A 238 31.81 1.89 80.94
C PRO A 238 33.10 1.08 81.06
N ILE A 239 34.03 1.54 81.90
CA ILE A 239 35.27 0.84 82.23
C ILE A 239 34.98 -0.09 83.42
N SER A 240 35.18 -1.39 83.25
CA SER A 240 34.90 -2.39 84.29
C SER A 240 35.70 -3.68 84.07
N ARG A 241 36.38 -4.14 85.12
CA ARG A 241 37.19 -5.38 85.08
C ARG A 241 36.35 -6.66 85.20
N ASP A 242 35.27 -6.60 85.98
CA ASP A 242 34.42 -7.74 86.35
C ASP A 242 32.98 -7.61 85.83
N GLY A 243 32.65 -6.49 85.19
CA GLY A 243 31.30 -6.15 84.74
C GLY A 243 30.36 -5.66 85.85
N VAL A 244 30.85 -5.52 87.09
CA VAL A 244 30.08 -5.12 88.28
C VAL A 244 30.56 -3.80 88.83
N ASN A 245 31.88 -3.63 88.99
CA ASN A 245 32.50 -2.41 89.47
C ASN A 245 32.82 -1.52 88.27
N ILE A 246 32.11 -0.38 88.17
CA ILE A 246 32.27 0.60 87.10
C ILE A 246 32.90 1.86 87.67
N ASP A 247 34.14 2.11 87.28
CA ASP A 247 34.95 3.18 87.87
C ASP A 247 35.01 4.46 87.04
N GLY A 248 34.45 4.40 85.83
CA GLY A 248 34.21 5.51 84.91
C GLY A 248 33.72 4.99 83.56
N PHE A 249 33.82 5.82 82.53
CA PHE A 249 33.58 5.41 81.15
C PHE A 249 34.59 6.06 80.22
N MET A 250 34.81 5.45 79.07
CA MET A 250 35.68 5.97 78.03
C MET A 250 34.89 6.18 76.74
N ILE A 251 35.41 7.05 75.88
CA ILE A 251 34.89 7.34 74.55
C ILE A 251 36.02 7.14 73.56
N PHE A 252 35.80 6.33 72.54
CA PHE A 252 36.67 6.27 71.36
C PHE A 252 35.92 6.78 70.13
N GLY A 253 36.64 7.28 69.13
CA GLY A 253 36.01 7.77 67.91
C GLY A 253 36.91 7.94 66.70
N TYR A 254 36.26 8.30 65.60
CA TYR A 254 36.84 8.70 64.33
C TYR A 254 36.38 10.13 63.98
N LEU A 255 37.34 11.03 63.80
CA LEU A 255 37.17 12.34 63.17
C LEU A 255 37.08 12.13 61.64
N TYR A 256 35.98 12.57 61.04
CA TYR A 256 35.69 12.41 59.61
C TYR A 256 36.31 13.55 58.82
N SER A 257 37.61 13.44 58.53
CA SER A 257 38.31 14.37 57.66
C SER A 257 38.12 14.03 56.18
N THR A 258 38.65 14.89 55.30
CA THR A 258 38.70 14.68 53.85
C THR A 258 39.32 13.34 53.44
N LEU A 259 40.29 12.83 54.22
CA LEU A 259 40.90 11.52 54.01
C LEU A 259 39.89 10.39 54.25
N THR A 260 39.12 10.46 55.35
CA THR A 260 38.07 9.47 55.65
C THR A 260 37.01 9.46 54.56
N ILE A 261 36.57 10.64 54.09
CA ILE A 261 35.61 10.73 52.97
C ILE A 261 36.19 10.13 51.68
N SER A 262 37.48 10.35 51.39
CA SER A 262 38.17 9.71 50.27
C SER A 262 38.24 8.18 50.40
N GLN A 263 38.40 7.64 51.62
CA GLN A 263 38.38 6.19 51.86
C GLN A 263 36.97 5.61 51.64
N ILE A 264 35.91 6.28 52.10
CA ILE A 264 34.51 5.87 51.82
C ILE A 264 34.26 5.91 50.31
N ALA A 265 34.71 6.97 49.62
CA ALA A 265 34.57 7.09 48.16
C ALA A 265 35.29 5.95 47.42
N ASP A 266 36.55 5.66 47.77
CA ASP A 266 37.32 4.54 47.23
C ASP A 266 36.65 3.18 47.49
N ALA A 267 36.23 2.90 48.73
CA ALA A 267 35.59 1.64 49.11
C ALA A 267 34.24 1.40 48.42
N THR A 268 33.50 2.48 48.11
CA THR A 268 32.17 2.41 47.46
C THR A 268 32.22 2.66 45.95
N SER A 269 33.41 2.84 45.37
CA SER A 269 33.62 3.15 43.94
C SER A 269 32.73 4.30 43.43
N SER A 270 32.50 5.29 44.28
CA SER A 270 31.53 6.38 44.06
C SER A 270 32.17 7.74 44.32
N CYS A 271 31.44 8.83 44.05
CA CYS A 271 31.85 10.16 44.55
C CYS A 271 30.92 10.58 45.69
N ILE A 272 31.51 11.10 46.77
CA ILE A 272 30.82 11.42 48.01
C ILE A 272 31.24 12.83 48.46
N THR A 273 30.26 13.61 48.89
CA THR A 273 30.46 14.87 49.60
C THR A 273 29.76 14.75 50.94
N MET A 274 30.46 15.01 52.04
CA MET A 274 29.86 15.16 53.37
C MET A 274 29.56 16.65 53.58
N MET A 275 28.32 17.00 53.94
CA MET A 275 27.91 18.40 54.15
C MET A 275 27.27 18.56 55.53
N PRO A 276 27.76 19.50 56.37
CA PRO A 276 27.09 19.89 57.62
C PRO A 276 25.68 20.38 57.34
N TRP A 277 24.75 20.14 58.27
CA TRP A 277 23.34 20.50 58.10
C TRP A 277 23.12 22.01 57.91
N ASP A 278 23.86 22.82 58.68
CA ASP A 278 23.72 24.28 58.72
C ASP A 278 24.61 25.02 57.71
N ASP A 279 25.29 24.31 56.80
CA ASP A 279 26.15 24.95 55.79
C ASP A 279 25.33 25.76 54.76
N PRO A 280 25.79 26.94 54.29
CA PRO A 280 25.08 27.74 53.30
C PRO A 280 24.78 27.03 51.97
N ILE A 281 25.57 26.03 51.57
CA ILE A 281 25.32 25.18 50.40
C ILE A 281 24.22 24.15 50.72
N SER A 282 24.21 23.60 51.94
CA SER A 282 23.15 22.68 52.42
C SER A 282 21.76 23.30 52.36
N LEU A 283 21.64 24.61 52.60
CA LEU A 283 20.38 25.36 52.47
C LEU A 283 19.72 25.19 51.08
N GLN A 284 20.50 24.99 50.02
CA GLN A 284 19.99 24.76 48.66
C GLN A 284 19.27 23.41 48.53
N TYR A 285 19.70 22.41 49.31
CA TYR A 285 19.18 21.04 49.28
C TYR A 285 18.11 20.75 50.35
N LEU A 286 17.96 21.61 51.38
CA LEU A 286 16.99 21.42 52.47
C LEU A 286 15.54 21.14 52.00
N SER A 287 15.12 21.76 50.90
CA SER A 287 13.79 21.52 50.31
C SER A 287 13.60 20.04 49.91
N MET A 288 14.64 19.41 49.35
CA MET A 288 14.64 17.99 48.98
C MET A 288 14.76 17.09 50.22
N LEU A 289 15.55 17.50 51.22
CA LEU A 289 15.82 16.75 52.45
C LEU A 289 14.61 16.67 53.41
N SER A 290 13.62 17.56 53.24
CA SER A 290 12.48 17.75 54.16
C SER A 290 11.55 16.54 54.38
N GLY A 291 11.68 15.47 53.59
CA GLY A 291 10.88 14.25 53.69
C GLY A 291 11.63 12.96 54.04
N VAL A 292 12.95 13.01 54.26
CA VAL A 292 13.79 11.82 54.47
C VAL A 292 13.88 11.46 55.95
N ASN A 293 13.69 10.19 56.30
CA ASN A 293 13.95 9.71 57.65
C ASN A 293 15.47 9.61 57.90
N PRO A 294 16.05 10.42 58.82
CA PRO A 294 17.49 10.41 59.05
C PRO A 294 17.94 9.10 59.70
N THR A 295 19.00 8.52 59.14
CA THR A 295 19.62 7.26 59.55
C THR A 295 20.22 7.40 60.95
N ILE A 296 19.88 6.47 61.85
CA ILE A 296 20.40 6.43 63.22
C ILE A 296 21.51 5.36 63.29
N PRO A 297 22.74 5.70 63.73
CA PRO A 297 23.80 4.71 63.89
C PRO A 297 23.45 3.64 64.93
N SER A 298 23.81 2.39 64.65
CA SER A 298 23.68 1.26 65.57
C SER A 298 25.01 0.50 65.69
N ASP A 299 25.34 0.08 66.92
CA ASP A 299 26.48 -0.79 67.22
C ASP A 299 26.13 -2.29 67.11
N THR A 300 24.84 -2.61 67.03
CA THR A 300 24.25 -3.95 67.16
C THR A 300 23.72 -4.49 65.84
N VAL A 301 23.24 -3.63 64.94
CA VAL A 301 22.67 -4.04 63.65
C VAL A 301 23.72 -3.89 62.52
N VAL A 302 23.85 -4.92 61.70
CA VAL A 302 24.83 -5.01 60.59
C VAL A 302 24.55 -3.98 59.49
N ASN A 303 23.28 -3.74 59.18
CA ASN A 303 22.81 -2.72 58.25
C ASN A 303 21.91 -1.76 59.02
N TRP A 304 22.25 -0.48 59.07
CA TRP A 304 21.38 0.52 59.68
C TRP A 304 20.15 0.75 58.79
N ASP A 305 18.98 0.97 59.39
CA ASP A 305 17.80 1.37 58.63
C ASP A 305 18.05 2.76 58.04
N PHE A 306 18.03 2.85 56.71
CA PHE A 306 18.29 4.08 55.97
C PHE A 306 17.14 4.43 55.05
N ASP A 307 16.95 5.74 54.87
CA ASP A 307 16.05 6.34 53.90
C ASP A 307 16.86 7.34 53.07
N PHE A 308 16.51 7.52 51.80
CA PHE A 308 17.30 8.31 50.87
C PHE A 308 16.42 8.95 49.79
N ILE A 309 16.86 10.10 49.28
CA ILE A 309 16.11 10.80 48.22
C ILE A 309 16.27 10.04 46.90
N ASN A 310 15.14 9.81 46.22
CA ASN A 310 15.12 9.30 44.85
C ASN A 310 16.14 10.05 43.96
N PRO A 311 16.90 9.35 43.10
CA PRO A 311 18.00 9.94 42.35
C PRO A 311 17.56 11.16 41.54
N THR A 312 18.20 12.30 41.81
CA THR A 312 17.98 13.55 41.07
C THR A 312 19.09 13.77 40.06
N LEU A 313 18.78 14.44 38.94
CA LEU A 313 19.80 14.81 37.96
C LEU A 313 20.79 15.79 38.60
N MET A 314 22.07 15.49 38.44
CA MET A 314 23.14 16.31 39.01
C MET A 314 23.16 17.72 38.39
N ASP A 315 23.01 18.75 39.23
CA ASP A 315 23.44 20.12 38.89
C ASP A 315 24.97 20.21 39.08
N THR A 316 25.63 20.89 38.15
CA THR A 316 27.06 21.23 38.21
C THR A 316 27.39 22.32 39.23
N GLN A 317 26.39 23.03 39.75
CA GLN A 317 26.59 23.99 40.81
C GLN A 317 27.10 23.27 42.08
N ASN A 318 28.24 23.76 42.58
CA ASN A 318 28.97 23.28 43.77
C ASN A 318 29.45 21.81 43.71
N LEU A 319 30.62 21.63 43.08
CA LEU A 319 31.48 20.43 43.20
C LEU A 319 32.47 20.49 44.38
N GLN A 320 32.41 21.54 45.21
CA GLN A 320 33.33 21.70 46.33
C GLN A 320 33.17 20.55 47.34
N TYR A 321 34.28 20.14 47.95
CA TYR A 321 34.39 19.02 48.91
C TYR A 321 34.00 17.63 48.37
N ARG A 322 33.72 17.47 47.07
CA ARG A 322 33.46 16.18 46.44
C ARG A 322 34.74 15.35 46.36
N MET A 323 34.77 14.21 47.06
CA MET A 323 35.80 13.18 46.90
C MET A 323 35.29 12.11 45.94
N CYS A 324 36.13 11.61 45.04
CA CYS A 324 35.80 10.53 44.12
C CYS A 324 36.76 9.36 44.31
N SER A 325 36.26 8.13 44.13
CA SER A 325 37.15 6.97 44.02
C SER A 325 38.18 7.16 42.91
N LYS A 326 39.42 6.72 43.16
CA LYS A 326 40.53 6.66 42.19
C LYS A 326 40.21 5.81 40.96
N ASN A 327 39.22 4.91 41.06
CA ASN A 327 38.77 4.05 39.96
C ASN A 327 37.78 4.75 39.00
N ILE A 328 37.36 5.98 39.29
CA ILE A 328 36.44 6.76 38.45
C ILE A 328 37.25 7.63 37.49
N ASP A 329 36.98 7.47 36.19
CA ASP A 329 37.54 8.34 35.16
C ASP A 329 37.08 9.80 35.34
N ILE A 330 38.05 10.69 35.53
CA ILE A 330 37.85 12.12 35.79
C ILE A 330 37.19 12.81 34.58
N ASP A 331 37.40 12.33 33.35
CA ASP A 331 36.78 12.94 32.17
C ASP A 331 35.26 12.63 32.07
N TYR A 332 34.77 11.67 32.86
CA TYR A 332 33.33 11.43 33.09
C TYR A 332 32.78 12.15 34.33
N SER A 333 33.63 12.75 35.18
CA SER A 333 33.17 13.34 36.45
C SER A 333 32.38 14.64 36.30
N ASN A 334 32.55 15.32 35.16
CA ASN A 334 32.12 16.71 34.92
C ASN A 334 31.07 16.89 33.80
N LYS A 335 30.67 15.81 33.11
CA LYS A 335 29.67 15.88 32.02
C LYS A 335 28.25 15.83 32.59
N LEU A 336 27.46 16.90 32.38
CA LEU A 336 26.05 17.00 32.80
C LEU A 336 25.23 15.78 32.34
N GLY A 337 24.26 15.37 33.17
CA GLY A 337 23.29 14.32 32.84
C GLY A 337 23.83 12.88 32.86
N LEU A 338 25.15 12.67 32.97
CA LEU A 338 25.76 11.34 33.10
C LEU A 338 25.80 10.83 34.55
N ARG A 339 25.36 11.63 35.52
CA ARG A 339 25.35 11.33 36.95
C ARG A 339 24.01 11.69 37.59
N VAL A 340 23.61 10.89 38.57
CA VAL A 340 22.52 11.20 39.51
C VAL A 340 23.09 11.38 40.91
N MET A 341 22.51 12.28 41.67
CA MET A 341 22.84 12.48 43.08
C MET A 341 21.69 11.98 43.96
N THR A 342 22.07 11.31 45.05
CA THR A 342 21.17 10.98 46.16
C THR A 342 21.74 11.53 47.46
N PHE A 343 20.90 11.58 48.49
CA PHE A 343 21.24 12.14 49.78
C PHE A 343 20.86 11.15 50.88
N LEU A 344 21.83 10.87 51.75
CA LEU A 344 21.71 10.04 52.94
C LEU A 344 21.86 10.94 54.18
N VAL A 345 20.77 11.17 54.90
CA VAL A 345 20.77 12.04 56.08
C VAL A 345 21.18 11.27 57.33
N MET A 346 22.11 11.82 58.11
CA MET A 346 22.63 11.20 59.32
C MET A 346 22.13 11.92 60.57
N LYS A 347 21.60 11.15 61.53
CA LYS A 347 21.18 11.65 62.83
C LYS A 347 22.35 11.67 63.80
N GLY A 348 22.44 12.76 64.56
CA GLY A 348 23.35 12.91 65.67
C GLY A 348 22.90 12.17 66.92
N VAL A 349 23.81 12.14 67.89
CA VAL A 349 23.65 11.58 69.23
C VAL A 349 22.45 12.20 69.97
N TYR A 350 22.25 13.50 69.78
CA TYR A 350 21.13 14.26 70.35
C TYR A 350 19.84 14.21 69.51
N GLN A 351 19.71 13.24 68.60
CA GLN A 351 18.60 13.08 67.65
C GLN A 351 18.37 14.21 66.63
N ASN A 352 19.17 15.28 66.68
CA ASN A 352 19.19 16.34 65.67
C ASN A 352 19.83 15.83 64.35
N GLN A 353 19.44 16.41 63.23
CA GLN A 353 20.14 16.20 61.95
C GLN A 353 21.46 17.00 62.00
N ILE A 354 22.60 16.33 61.88
CA ILE A 354 23.91 16.98 61.99
C ILE A 354 24.53 17.22 60.61
N PHE A 355 24.35 16.26 59.70
CA PHE A 355 24.94 16.31 58.37
C PHE A 355 24.25 15.31 57.44
N PHE A 356 24.61 15.35 56.17
CA PHE A 356 24.20 14.36 55.19
C PHE A 356 25.35 14.07 54.21
N PHE A 357 25.34 12.85 53.66
CA PHE A 357 26.17 12.49 52.53
C PHE A 357 25.39 12.74 51.24
N ARG A 358 25.93 13.58 50.35
CA ARG A 358 25.59 13.57 48.93
C ARG A 358 26.43 12.49 48.26
N ILE A 359 25.76 11.58 47.57
CA ILE A 359 26.37 10.44 46.87
C ILE A 359 26.05 10.60 45.39
N ASP A 360 27.07 10.86 44.57
CA ASP A 360 26.95 10.99 43.12
C ASP A 360 27.28 9.67 42.42
N TYR A 361 26.25 9.01 41.88
CA TYR A 361 26.35 7.77 41.10
C TYR A 361 26.42 8.04 39.58
N GLN A 362 27.17 7.21 38.85
CA GLN A 362 27.32 7.33 37.39
C GLN A 362 26.27 6.50 36.64
N ARG A 363 25.53 7.12 35.73
CA ARG A 363 24.45 6.51 34.94
C ARG A 363 24.94 5.62 33.79
N SER A 364 26.08 4.94 33.97
CA SER A 364 26.73 4.11 32.93
C SER A 364 25.75 3.07 32.35
N ASN A 365 24.99 2.41 33.21
CA ASN A 365 23.98 1.42 32.83
C ASN A 365 22.85 2.01 31.97
N MET A 366 22.39 3.24 32.26
CA MET A 366 21.37 3.91 31.42
C MET A 366 21.95 4.36 30.08
N ILE A 367 23.16 4.92 30.06
CA ILE A 367 23.81 5.37 28.82
C ILE A 367 24.06 4.18 27.88
N LEU A 368 24.58 3.07 28.43
CA LEU A 368 24.76 1.81 27.71
C LEU A 368 23.41 1.27 27.24
N GLY A 369 22.38 1.28 28.09
CA GLY A 369 21.02 0.87 27.75
C GLY A 369 20.42 1.65 26.58
N MET A 370 20.52 2.99 26.60
CA MET A 370 20.07 3.86 25.52
C MET A 370 20.86 3.62 24.22
N SER A 371 22.17 3.34 24.32
CA SER A 371 23.00 2.99 23.16
C SER A 371 22.65 1.61 22.59
N LEU A 372 22.31 0.63 23.43
CA LEU A 372 21.86 -0.69 22.98
C LEU A 372 20.48 -0.62 22.33
N ILE A 373 19.58 0.21 22.85
CA ILE A 373 18.27 0.48 22.24
C ILE A 373 18.44 1.14 20.86
N SER A 374 19.31 2.14 20.71
CA SER A 374 19.51 2.81 19.42
C SER A 374 20.13 1.88 18.36
N VAL A 375 21.07 1.02 18.76
CA VAL A 375 21.63 -0.05 17.90
C VAL A 375 20.56 -1.09 17.54
N ALA A 376 19.74 -1.53 18.50
CA ALA A 376 18.64 -2.46 18.24
C ALA A 376 17.60 -1.87 17.27
N PHE A 377 17.28 -0.57 17.39
CA PHE A 377 16.44 0.14 16.42
C PHE A 377 17.07 0.19 15.03
N ALA A 378 18.37 0.48 14.92
CA ALA A 378 19.06 0.51 13.63
C ALA A 378 19.05 -0.87 12.94
N ILE A 379 19.27 -1.95 13.71
CA ILE A 379 19.19 -3.33 13.22
C ILE A 379 17.74 -3.68 12.81
N LEU A 380 16.74 -3.39 13.66
CA LEU A 380 15.33 -3.64 13.36
C LEU A 380 14.88 -2.91 12.09
N PHE A 381 15.25 -1.63 11.95
CA PHE A 381 14.95 -0.82 10.76
C PHE A 381 15.61 -1.41 9.52
N CYS A 382 16.88 -1.83 9.61
CA CYS A 382 17.56 -2.52 8.51
C CYS A 382 16.85 -3.82 8.12
N CYS A 383 16.47 -4.65 9.09
CA CYS A 383 15.69 -5.89 8.86
C CYS A 383 14.34 -5.61 8.21
N ILE A 384 13.62 -4.56 8.61
CA ILE A 384 12.36 -4.13 7.99
C ILE A 384 12.59 -3.72 6.53
N VAL A 385 13.59 -2.87 6.26
CA VAL A 385 13.93 -2.42 4.89
C VAL A 385 14.30 -3.61 4.00
N VAL A 386 15.16 -4.51 4.48
CA VAL A 386 15.54 -5.75 3.77
C VAL A 386 14.32 -6.62 3.50
N THR A 387 13.44 -6.81 4.48
CA THR A 387 12.20 -7.60 4.33
C THR A 387 11.25 -6.98 3.31
N VAL A 388 11.09 -5.65 3.31
CA VAL A 388 10.30 -4.93 2.30
C VAL A 388 10.89 -5.12 0.90
N VAL A 389 12.21 -4.99 0.74
CA VAL A 389 12.88 -5.22 -0.56
C VAL A 389 12.72 -6.66 -1.04
N ILE A 390 12.84 -7.65 -0.16
CA ILE A 390 12.61 -9.07 -0.47
C ILE A 390 11.15 -9.29 -0.90
N ILE A 391 10.17 -8.80 -0.15
CA ILE A 391 8.74 -8.95 -0.48
C ILE A 391 8.42 -8.29 -1.83
N LEU A 392 8.91 -7.07 -2.07
CA LEU A 392 8.67 -6.35 -3.34
C LEU A 392 9.31 -7.06 -4.54
N THR A 393 10.53 -7.58 -4.40
CA THR A 393 11.19 -8.35 -5.46
C THR A 393 10.49 -9.69 -5.71
N LEU A 394 10.03 -10.37 -4.67
CA LEU A 394 9.27 -11.62 -4.77
C LEU A 394 7.92 -11.39 -5.47
N ILE A 395 7.17 -10.33 -5.11
CA ILE A 395 5.91 -9.96 -5.78
C ILE A 395 6.15 -9.56 -7.25
N ASP A 396 7.23 -8.84 -7.57
CA ASP A 396 7.55 -8.49 -8.96
C ASP A 396 7.87 -9.73 -9.81
N VAL A 397 8.76 -10.59 -9.32
CA VAL A 397 9.22 -11.78 -10.05
C VAL A 397 8.14 -12.86 -10.13
N SER A 398 7.42 -13.11 -9.04
CA SER A 398 6.40 -14.16 -8.97
C SER A 398 5.11 -13.76 -9.68
N VAL A 399 4.56 -12.58 -9.39
CA VAL A 399 3.20 -12.20 -9.81
C VAL A 399 3.22 -11.21 -10.97
N LEU A 400 3.83 -10.04 -10.77
CA LEU A 400 3.66 -8.92 -11.71
C LEU A 400 4.28 -9.19 -13.09
N ARG A 401 5.48 -9.80 -13.14
CA ARG A 401 6.10 -10.21 -14.41
C ARG A 401 5.30 -11.29 -15.13
N ARG A 402 4.63 -12.21 -14.42
CA ARG A 402 3.77 -13.24 -15.03
C ARG A 402 2.50 -12.62 -15.62
N ILE A 403 1.82 -11.76 -14.86
CA ILE A 403 0.65 -11.01 -15.34
C ILE A 403 1.01 -10.12 -16.55
N ALA A 404 2.16 -9.44 -16.52
CA ALA A 404 2.62 -8.62 -17.64
C ALA A 404 2.88 -9.46 -18.90
N LYS A 405 3.52 -10.63 -18.78
CA LYS A 405 3.70 -11.57 -19.91
C LYS A 405 2.37 -12.10 -20.45
N LEU A 406 1.43 -12.45 -19.57
CA LEU A 406 0.08 -12.88 -19.96
C LEU A 406 -0.65 -11.77 -20.72
N LYS A 407 -0.64 -10.54 -20.20
CA LYS A 407 -1.23 -9.37 -20.87
C LYS A 407 -0.63 -9.12 -22.26
N LEU A 408 0.69 -9.13 -22.38
CA LEU A 408 1.37 -8.90 -23.66
C LEU A 408 0.99 -9.96 -24.70
N LYS A 409 0.95 -11.25 -24.33
CA LYS A 409 0.48 -12.31 -25.22
C LYS A 409 -0.99 -12.14 -25.62
N ILE A 410 -1.86 -11.73 -24.71
CA ILE A 410 -3.27 -11.46 -25.03
C ILE A 410 -3.40 -10.26 -25.99
N GLU A 411 -2.64 -9.18 -25.78
CA GLU A 411 -2.60 -8.03 -26.70
C GLU A 411 -2.03 -8.41 -28.07
N GLU A 412 -1.06 -9.33 -28.15
CA GLU A 412 -0.50 -9.87 -29.39
C GLU A 412 -1.52 -10.71 -30.17
N ILE A 413 -2.22 -11.63 -29.50
CA ILE A 413 -3.34 -12.42 -30.09
C ILE A 413 -4.46 -11.49 -30.56
N THR A 414 -4.82 -10.49 -29.76
CA THR A 414 -5.89 -9.53 -30.09
C THR A 414 -5.53 -8.65 -31.30
N LYS A 415 -4.26 -8.23 -31.42
CA LYS A 415 -3.78 -7.40 -32.55
C LYS A 415 -3.57 -8.19 -33.83
N SER A 416 -3.14 -9.44 -33.74
CA SER A 416 -2.95 -10.32 -34.91
C SER A 416 -4.26 -10.85 -35.48
N GLN A 417 -5.35 -10.80 -34.70
CA GLN A 417 -6.66 -11.40 -35.01
C GLN A 417 -6.59 -12.93 -35.27
N ASP A 418 -5.50 -13.59 -34.88
CA ASP A 418 -5.31 -15.02 -35.02
C ASP A 418 -6.08 -15.77 -33.90
N THR A 419 -7.30 -16.24 -34.22
CA THR A 419 -8.14 -17.03 -33.31
C THR A 419 -7.59 -18.44 -33.06
N HIS A 420 -6.55 -18.88 -33.77
CA HIS A 420 -5.88 -20.16 -33.56
C HIS A 420 -4.64 -20.02 -32.65
N ALA A 421 -4.12 -18.82 -32.43
CA ALA A 421 -3.06 -18.58 -31.46
C ALA A 421 -3.52 -18.97 -30.03
N ARG A 422 -2.60 -19.57 -29.25
CA ARG A 422 -2.87 -20.09 -27.90
C ARG A 422 -1.85 -19.57 -26.90
N LEU A 423 -2.29 -19.38 -25.65
CA LEU A 423 -1.50 -18.92 -24.53
C LEU A 423 -0.60 -20.04 -24.01
N GLN A 424 0.43 -20.39 -24.79
CA GLN A 424 1.49 -21.31 -24.38
C GLN A 424 2.24 -20.75 -23.16
N ILE A 425 1.74 -21.07 -21.97
CA ILE A 425 2.29 -20.74 -20.66
C ILE A 425 2.35 -22.06 -19.90
N LYS A 426 3.52 -22.71 -19.94
CA LYS A 426 3.79 -23.92 -19.15
C LYS A 426 3.94 -23.52 -17.68
N SER A 427 2.82 -23.49 -16.97
CA SER A 427 2.77 -23.31 -15.52
C SER A 427 1.69 -24.20 -14.92
N ASN A 428 1.92 -24.64 -13.68
CA ASN A 428 0.99 -25.46 -12.90
C ASN A 428 0.33 -24.65 -11.76
N ASP A 429 0.59 -23.34 -11.70
CA ASP A 429 -0.04 -22.39 -10.77
C ASP A 429 -1.40 -21.88 -11.29
N GLU A 430 -2.02 -20.99 -10.52
CA GLU A 430 -3.29 -20.35 -10.84
C GLU A 430 -3.23 -19.56 -12.15
N PHE A 431 -2.06 -19.01 -12.52
CA PHE A 431 -1.84 -18.35 -13.81
C PHE A 431 -1.80 -19.34 -14.97
N GLY A 432 -1.26 -20.54 -14.76
CA GLY A 432 -1.35 -21.65 -15.71
C GLY A 432 -2.78 -22.17 -15.89
N VAL A 433 -3.55 -22.26 -14.81
CA VAL A 433 -5.00 -22.59 -14.87
C VAL A 433 -5.77 -21.48 -15.61
N LEU A 434 -5.52 -20.21 -15.29
CA LEU A 434 -6.15 -19.07 -15.98
C LEU A 434 -5.82 -19.05 -17.48
N ALA A 435 -4.56 -19.30 -17.86
CA ALA A 435 -4.15 -19.41 -19.26
C ALA A 435 -4.91 -20.53 -19.99
N LYS A 436 -5.06 -21.72 -19.37
CA LYS A 436 -5.87 -22.82 -19.89
C LYS A 436 -7.35 -22.44 -20.03
N CYS A 437 -7.93 -21.74 -19.06
CA CYS A 437 -9.32 -21.27 -19.14
C CYS A 437 -9.52 -20.25 -20.28
N ILE A 438 -8.57 -19.35 -20.51
CA ILE A 438 -8.61 -18.41 -21.64
C ILE A 438 -8.43 -19.17 -22.96
N ASP A 439 -7.54 -20.18 -23.05
CA ASP A 439 -7.41 -21.02 -24.24
C ASP A 439 -8.68 -21.84 -24.54
N VAL A 440 -9.40 -22.31 -23.51
CA VAL A 440 -10.72 -22.94 -23.67
C VAL A 440 -11.76 -21.93 -24.18
N LEU A 441 -11.72 -20.68 -23.72
CA LEU A 441 -12.60 -19.62 -24.20
C LEU A 441 -12.29 -19.22 -25.64
N LEU A 442 -11.01 -19.05 -26.00
CA LEU A 442 -10.56 -18.80 -27.38
C LEU A 442 -10.94 -19.96 -28.30
N LYS A 443 -10.79 -21.21 -27.84
CA LYS A 443 -11.27 -22.39 -28.58
C LYS A 443 -12.79 -22.35 -28.78
N LYS A 444 -13.58 -22.07 -27.73
CA LYS A 444 -15.03 -21.94 -27.86
C LYS A 444 -15.45 -20.81 -28.81
N MET A 445 -14.76 -19.67 -28.80
CA MET A 445 -14.97 -18.60 -29.80
C MET A 445 -14.67 -19.08 -31.22
N ASP A 446 -13.57 -19.78 -31.41
CA ASP A 446 -13.16 -20.33 -32.72
C ASP A 446 -14.15 -21.39 -33.24
N ASP A 447 -14.61 -22.29 -32.37
CA ASP A 447 -15.65 -23.28 -32.66
C ASP A 447 -17.01 -22.59 -32.94
N THR A 448 -17.33 -21.50 -32.23
CA THR A 448 -18.56 -20.71 -32.45
C THR A 448 -18.49 -19.95 -33.77
N ASN A 449 -17.35 -19.34 -34.12
CA ASN A 449 -17.15 -18.70 -35.42
C ASN A 449 -17.25 -19.71 -36.57
N LYS A 450 -16.68 -20.92 -36.41
CA LYS A 450 -16.83 -22.01 -37.41
C LYS A 450 -18.29 -22.44 -37.56
N ASN A 451 -19.02 -22.56 -36.46
CA ASN A 451 -20.45 -22.87 -36.49
C ASN A 451 -21.27 -21.75 -37.14
N LEU A 452 -20.94 -20.47 -36.87
CA LEU A 452 -21.57 -19.32 -37.51
C LEU A 452 -21.27 -19.28 -39.01
N VAL A 453 -20.02 -19.49 -39.43
CA VAL A 453 -19.65 -19.58 -40.86
C VAL A 453 -20.40 -20.73 -41.53
N ASN A 454 -20.43 -21.92 -40.94
CA ASN A 454 -21.22 -23.04 -41.47
C ASN A 454 -22.73 -22.73 -41.52
N GLN A 455 -23.30 -22.04 -40.52
CA GLN A 455 -24.70 -21.63 -40.54
C GLN A 455 -24.98 -20.58 -41.61
N PHE A 456 -24.07 -19.62 -41.81
CA PHE A 456 -24.14 -18.66 -42.91
C PHE A 456 -24.04 -19.37 -44.27
N ASP A 457 -23.12 -20.32 -44.45
CA ASP A 457 -22.97 -21.06 -45.70
C ASP A 457 -24.21 -21.92 -46.00
N ILE A 458 -24.81 -22.56 -44.99
CA ILE A 458 -26.07 -23.30 -45.14
C ILE A 458 -27.24 -22.36 -45.47
N ALA A 459 -27.36 -21.22 -44.78
CA ALA A 459 -28.39 -20.23 -45.04
C ALA A 459 -28.26 -19.63 -46.45
N LEU A 460 -27.05 -19.21 -46.83
CA LEU A 460 -26.73 -18.65 -48.13
C LEU A 460 -26.95 -19.68 -49.26
N ALA A 461 -26.59 -20.94 -49.04
CA ALA A 461 -26.87 -22.02 -49.98
C ALA A 461 -28.38 -22.29 -50.13
N SER A 462 -29.17 -22.16 -49.04
CA SER A 462 -30.63 -22.28 -49.10
C SER A 462 -31.27 -21.10 -49.84
N GLU A 463 -30.78 -19.87 -49.59
CA GLU A 463 -31.24 -18.65 -50.24
C GLU A 463 -30.90 -18.66 -51.74
N MET A 464 -29.68 -19.09 -52.10
CA MET A 464 -29.28 -19.27 -53.48
C MET A 464 -30.10 -20.38 -54.18
N ARG A 465 -30.46 -21.47 -53.49
CA ARG A 465 -31.36 -22.50 -54.05
C ARG A 465 -32.74 -21.92 -54.34
N SER A 466 -33.37 -21.24 -53.37
CA SER A 466 -34.68 -20.62 -53.56
C SER A 466 -34.65 -19.55 -54.65
N LYS A 467 -33.64 -18.67 -54.66
CA LYS A 467 -33.48 -17.64 -55.72
C LYS A 467 -33.16 -18.23 -57.09
N ALA A 468 -32.45 -19.36 -57.18
CA ALA A 468 -32.21 -20.07 -58.44
C ALA A 468 -33.50 -20.69 -58.99
N VAL A 469 -34.28 -21.39 -58.14
CA VAL A 469 -35.60 -21.93 -58.50
C VAL A 469 -36.52 -20.80 -58.99
N MET A 470 -36.60 -19.69 -58.27
CA MET A 470 -37.43 -18.53 -58.62
C MET A 470 -36.99 -17.84 -59.93
N LYS A 471 -35.69 -17.93 -60.29
CA LYS A 471 -35.15 -17.45 -61.58
C LYS A 471 -35.48 -18.37 -62.75
N THR A 472 -35.60 -19.68 -62.53
CA THR A 472 -35.91 -20.66 -63.60
C THR A 472 -37.39 -20.78 -63.95
N ILE A 473 -38.31 -20.36 -63.07
CA ILE A 473 -39.75 -20.42 -63.35
C ILE A 473 -40.12 -19.33 -64.37
N LYS A 474 -40.68 -19.75 -65.51
CA LYS A 474 -41.11 -18.86 -66.60
C LYS A 474 -42.47 -18.20 -66.36
N ASP A 475 -43.33 -18.85 -65.57
CA ASP A 475 -44.58 -18.26 -65.09
C ASP A 475 -44.25 -17.00 -64.28
N PHE A 476 -45.08 -15.96 -64.38
CA PHE A 476 -44.88 -14.77 -63.54
C PHE A 476 -45.30 -15.10 -62.12
N ILE A 477 -44.44 -14.82 -61.14
CA ILE A 477 -44.79 -15.00 -59.72
C ILE A 477 -44.68 -13.65 -59.05
N VAL A 478 -45.75 -13.24 -58.37
CA VAL A 478 -45.88 -11.98 -57.65
C VAL A 478 -46.39 -12.28 -56.26
N CYS A 479 -45.75 -11.76 -55.23
CA CYS A 479 -46.27 -11.79 -53.87
C CYS A 479 -46.85 -10.41 -53.54
N VAL A 480 -48.11 -10.36 -53.15
CA VAL A 480 -48.84 -9.14 -52.80
C VAL A 480 -49.32 -9.19 -51.36
N ASP A 481 -49.41 -8.04 -50.71
CA ASP A 481 -50.12 -7.94 -49.43
C ASP A 481 -51.65 -8.01 -49.60
N ILE A 482 -52.38 -8.08 -48.48
CA ILE A 482 -53.85 -8.06 -48.45
C ILE A 482 -54.49 -6.80 -49.07
N TYR A 483 -53.72 -5.73 -49.32
CA TYR A 483 -54.18 -4.51 -49.98
C TYR A 483 -53.86 -4.52 -51.49
N GLY A 484 -53.16 -5.53 -51.98
CA GLY A 484 -52.79 -5.71 -53.38
C GLY A 484 -51.44 -5.12 -53.77
N ASN A 485 -50.66 -4.57 -52.84
CA ASN A 485 -49.37 -3.98 -53.18
C ASN A 485 -48.31 -5.07 -53.36
N ILE A 486 -47.50 -4.95 -54.40
CA ILE A 486 -46.47 -5.95 -54.74
C ILE A 486 -45.30 -5.83 -53.76
N GLN A 487 -45.12 -6.86 -52.93
CA GLN A 487 -44.06 -6.98 -51.92
C GLN A 487 -42.79 -7.62 -52.50
N ASP A 488 -42.92 -8.63 -53.35
CA ASP A 488 -41.82 -9.24 -54.11
C ASP A 488 -42.33 -9.80 -55.45
N SER A 489 -41.45 -9.97 -56.45
CA SER A 489 -41.81 -10.66 -57.70
C SER A 489 -40.61 -11.27 -58.42
N ASN A 490 -40.84 -12.37 -59.13
CA ASN A 490 -39.77 -13.06 -59.84
C ASN A 490 -39.21 -12.23 -61.03
N PRO A 491 -37.97 -12.50 -61.48
CA PRO A 491 -37.36 -11.74 -62.58
C PRO A 491 -38.08 -11.84 -63.93
N ALA A 492 -39.04 -12.76 -64.10
CA ALA A 492 -39.90 -12.81 -65.28
C ALA A 492 -40.96 -11.69 -65.25
N PHE A 493 -41.62 -11.49 -64.11
CA PHE A 493 -42.57 -10.40 -63.92
C PHE A 493 -41.87 -9.03 -63.90
N ASN A 494 -40.81 -8.92 -63.09
CA ASN A 494 -40.05 -7.68 -62.89
C ASN A 494 -39.57 -7.05 -64.22
N ARG A 495 -38.98 -7.87 -65.12
CA ARG A 495 -38.52 -7.41 -66.44
C ARG A 495 -39.64 -6.88 -67.34
N ARG A 496 -40.79 -7.56 -67.37
CA ARG A 496 -41.88 -7.22 -68.30
C ARG A 496 -42.78 -6.08 -67.80
N PHE A 497 -42.92 -5.92 -66.48
CA PHE A 497 -43.88 -4.98 -65.89
C PHE A 497 -43.25 -3.84 -65.05
N LEU A 498 -42.12 -4.06 -64.36
CA LEU A 498 -41.60 -3.13 -63.33
C LEU A 498 -40.30 -2.40 -63.69
N GLU A 499 -39.45 -2.96 -64.57
CA GLU A 499 -38.03 -2.56 -64.74
C GLU A 499 -37.74 -1.10 -65.15
N LYS A 500 -38.76 -0.31 -65.53
CA LYS A 500 -38.61 1.13 -65.84
C LYS A 500 -39.19 2.09 -64.79
N HIS A 501 -39.94 1.60 -63.80
CA HIS A 501 -40.45 2.45 -62.71
C HIS A 501 -39.33 2.88 -61.74
N ASN A 502 -38.37 1.99 -61.48
CA ASN A 502 -37.22 2.26 -60.58
C ASN A 502 -36.22 3.30 -61.11
N ALA A 503 -36.40 3.81 -62.34
CA ALA A 503 -35.59 4.90 -62.90
C ALA A 503 -36.04 6.29 -62.41
N SER A 504 -37.23 6.41 -61.82
CA SER A 504 -37.71 7.65 -61.17
C SER A 504 -37.85 7.44 -59.68
N LYS A 505 -37.12 8.22 -58.86
CA LYS A 505 -37.07 8.07 -57.40
C LYS A 505 -38.31 8.63 -56.71
N SER A 506 -39.42 7.92 -56.83
CA SER A 506 -40.62 8.12 -56.00
C SER A 506 -41.19 6.75 -55.64
N ASN A 507 -41.41 6.48 -54.35
CA ASN A 507 -42.03 5.26 -53.84
C ASN A 507 -43.52 5.24 -54.24
N ILE A 508 -43.80 4.89 -55.49
CA ILE A 508 -45.15 4.59 -55.96
C ILE A 508 -45.41 3.14 -55.59
N GLU A 509 -46.30 2.91 -54.64
CA GLU A 509 -46.78 1.57 -54.30
C GLU A 509 -47.47 0.96 -55.52
N VAL A 510 -46.85 -0.07 -56.10
CA VAL A 510 -47.37 -0.69 -57.32
C VAL A 510 -48.39 -1.75 -56.92
N ASN A 511 -49.66 -1.41 -57.06
CA ASN A 511 -50.77 -2.32 -56.79
C ASN A 511 -51.03 -3.26 -57.98
N ILE A 512 -51.30 -4.54 -57.72
CA ILE A 512 -51.50 -5.59 -58.73
C ILE A 512 -52.76 -5.41 -59.58
N SER A 513 -53.77 -4.72 -59.04
CA SER A 513 -55.01 -4.34 -59.74
C SER A 513 -54.77 -3.47 -60.99
N ASN A 514 -53.60 -2.81 -61.08
CA ASN A 514 -53.20 -2.07 -62.29
C ASN A 514 -52.87 -2.98 -63.48
N PHE A 515 -52.59 -4.27 -63.25
CA PHE A 515 -52.21 -5.23 -64.29
C PHE A 515 -53.25 -6.34 -64.49
N LEU A 516 -53.90 -6.78 -63.41
CA LEU A 516 -54.93 -7.82 -63.40
C LEU A 516 -56.32 -7.20 -63.30
N LYS A 517 -57.24 -7.63 -64.17
CA LYS A 517 -58.64 -7.16 -64.20
C LYS A 517 -59.51 -7.66 -63.03
N HIS A 518 -58.97 -8.46 -62.11
CA HIS A 518 -59.72 -8.97 -60.97
C HIS A 518 -59.50 -8.08 -59.74
N PRO A 519 -60.56 -7.77 -58.98
CA PRO A 519 -60.44 -7.05 -57.72
C PRO A 519 -59.80 -7.96 -56.65
N ILE A 520 -59.21 -7.37 -55.60
CA ILE A 520 -58.41 -8.08 -54.59
C ILE A 520 -59.23 -9.17 -53.88
N GLU A 521 -60.50 -8.90 -53.61
CA GLU A 521 -61.45 -9.80 -52.96
C GLU A 521 -61.55 -11.14 -53.71
N LYS A 522 -61.47 -11.10 -55.04
CA LYS A 522 -61.51 -12.30 -55.88
C LYS A 522 -60.20 -13.10 -55.82
N LEU A 523 -59.06 -12.42 -55.68
CA LEU A 523 -57.78 -13.11 -55.45
C LEU A 523 -57.76 -13.80 -54.08
N VAL A 524 -58.37 -13.20 -53.06
CA VAL A 524 -58.59 -13.82 -51.74
C VAL A 524 -59.51 -15.04 -51.86
N GLU A 525 -60.62 -14.95 -52.59
CA GLU A 525 -61.54 -16.07 -52.85
C GLU A 525 -60.85 -17.24 -53.58
N LEU A 526 -60.07 -16.96 -54.62
CA LEU A 526 -59.26 -17.96 -55.33
C LEU A 526 -58.23 -18.63 -54.39
N SER A 527 -57.65 -17.89 -53.44
CA SER A 527 -56.71 -18.44 -52.45
C SER A 527 -57.36 -19.41 -51.45
N GLN A 528 -58.66 -19.22 -51.16
CA GLN A 528 -59.42 -20.08 -50.23
C GLN A 528 -60.00 -21.31 -50.94
N THR A 529 -60.43 -21.15 -52.20
CA THR A 529 -61.01 -22.24 -53.01
C THR A 529 -59.95 -23.12 -53.68
N GLY A 530 -58.72 -22.61 -53.86
CA GLY A 530 -57.64 -23.30 -54.57
C GLY A 530 -57.88 -23.47 -56.07
N GLN A 531 -58.91 -22.80 -56.62
CA GLN A 531 -59.22 -22.85 -58.04
C GLN A 531 -58.35 -21.86 -58.85
N SER A 532 -58.20 -22.15 -60.14
CA SER A 532 -57.50 -21.29 -61.09
C SER A 532 -58.49 -20.61 -62.03
N GLU A 533 -58.29 -19.33 -62.32
CA GLU A 533 -59.14 -18.58 -63.26
C GLU A 533 -58.33 -18.06 -64.44
N ASP A 534 -58.86 -18.18 -65.65
CA ASP A 534 -58.28 -17.54 -66.83
C ASP A 534 -58.59 -16.05 -66.84
N SER A 535 -57.53 -15.24 -66.90
CA SER A 535 -57.57 -13.79 -66.88
C SER A 535 -56.71 -13.21 -68.00
N SER A 536 -56.60 -11.88 -68.02
CA SER A 536 -55.71 -11.16 -68.93
C SER A 536 -54.89 -10.13 -68.16
N LEU A 537 -53.57 -10.25 -68.23
CA LEU A 537 -52.66 -9.18 -67.85
C LEU A 537 -52.68 -8.10 -68.93
N VAL A 538 -52.85 -6.85 -68.54
CA VAL A 538 -52.64 -5.71 -69.44
C VAL A 538 -51.24 -5.15 -69.18
N THR A 539 -50.37 -5.18 -70.18
CA THR A 539 -49.09 -4.47 -70.06
C THR A 539 -49.31 -2.97 -70.16
N ARG A 540 -48.35 -2.16 -69.68
CA ARG A 540 -48.39 -0.69 -69.82
C ARG A 540 -48.53 -0.16 -71.27
N PHE A 541 -48.32 -1.03 -72.27
CA PHE A 541 -48.45 -0.70 -73.69
C PHE A 541 -49.83 -1.07 -74.26
N GLY A 542 -50.77 -1.52 -73.43
CA GLY A 542 -52.09 -1.99 -73.84
C GLY A 542 -52.11 -3.40 -74.42
N GLU A 543 -50.97 -4.11 -74.43
CA GLU A 543 -50.89 -5.52 -74.85
C GLU A 543 -51.64 -6.39 -73.83
N VAL A 544 -52.61 -7.17 -74.30
CA VAL A 544 -53.44 -8.04 -73.47
C VAL A 544 -52.89 -9.46 -73.53
N ILE A 545 -52.18 -9.88 -72.48
CA ILE A 545 -51.56 -11.20 -72.37
C ILE A 545 -52.54 -12.14 -71.63
N PRO A 546 -53.06 -13.20 -72.27
CA PRO A 546 -53.86 -14.20 -71.57
C PRO A 546 -52.99 -14.97 -70.56
N VAL A 547 -53.47 -15.06 -69.32
CA VAL A 547 -52.81 -15.80 -68.24
C VAL A 547 -53.81 -16.59 -67.41
N THR A 548 -53.44 -17.81 -67.03
CA THR A 548 -54.17 -18.53 -65.98
C THR A 548 -53.61 -18.11 -64.62
N VAL A 549 -54.49 -17.64 -63.74
CA VAL A 549 -54.18 -17.11 -62.41
C VAL A 549 -54.36 -18.21 -61.37
N PHE A 550 -53.31 -18.47 -60.58
CA PHE A 550 -53.35 -19.30 -59.39
C PHE A 550 -52.99 -18.43 -58.20
N VAL A 551 -53.75 -18.50 -57.11
CA VAL A 551 -53.47 -17.73 -55.88
C VAL A 551 -53.32 -18.68 -54.71
N SER A 552 -52.34 -18.45 -53.85
CA SER A 552 -52.13 -19.18 -52.60
C SER A 552 -51.80 -18.18 -51.49
N SER A 553 -52.43 -18.32 -50.32
CA SER A 553 -52.14 -17.48 -49.17
C SER A 553 -50.89 -17.97 -48.43
N THR A 554 -50.09 -17.04 -47.95
CA THR A 554 -48.86 -17.30 -47.19
C THR A 554 -48.63 -16.21 -46.15
N LYS A 555 -47.68 -16.43 -45.23
CA LYS A 555 -47.24 -15.41 -44.27
C LYS A 555 -45.82 -15.02 -44.59
N LEU A 556 -45.60 -13.74 -44.88
CA LEU A 556 -44.26 -13.18 -45.02
C LEU A 556 -43.71 -12.81 -43.65
N GLU A 557 -42.67 -13.52 -43.21
CA GLU A 557 -41.92 -13.18 -42.01
C GLU A 557 -40.86 -12.11 -42.32
N GLY A 558 -41.21 -10.86 -42.06
CA GLY A 558 -40.25 -9.75 -41.96
C GLY A 558 -40.09 -9.30 -40.50
N ASN A 559 -39.80 -8.01 -40.29
CA ASN A 559 -39.87 -7.40 -38.94
C ASN A 559 -41.29 -7.44 -38.32
N VAL A 560 -42.31 -7.66 -39.15
CA VAL A 560 -43.70 -7.93 -38.78
C VAL A 560 -44.18 -9.09 -39.67
N THR A 561 -44.97 -10.01 -39.12
CA THR A 561 -45.63 -11.06 -39.90
C THR A 561 -46.82 -10.47 -40.66
N ILE A 562 -46.77 -10.47 -41.99
CA ILE A 562 -47.83 -9.92 -42.85
C ILE A 562 -48.47 -11.08 -43.63
N ASP A 563 -49.80 -11.16 -43.60
CA ASP A 563 -50.54 -12.09 -44.46
C ASP A 563 -50.44 -11.60 -45.92
N ALA A 564 -50.07 -12.50 -46.83
CA ALA A 564 -49.76 -12.19 -48.22
C ALA A 564 -50.34 -13.25 -49.17
N LEU A 565 -50.55 -12.86 -50.42
CA LEU A 565 -51.02 -13.74 -51.50
C LEU A 565 -49.87 -13.93 -52.50
N VAL A 566 -49.49 -15.18 -52.76
CA VAL A 566 -48.62 -15.56 -53.87
C VAL A 566 -49.51 -15.81 -55.08
N VAL A 567 -49.39 -14.92 -56.07
CA VAL A 567 -50.10 -14.97 -57.34
C VAL A 567 -49.16 -15.49 -58.42
N VAL A 568 -49.48 -16.66 -59.00
CA VAL A 568 -48.76 -17.27 -60.12
C VAL A 568 -49.59 -17.11 -61.39
N LEU A 569 -48.99 -16.52 -62.42
CA LEU A 569 -49.65 -16.15 -63.68
C LEU A 569 -48.95 -16.89 -64.82
N ARG A 570 -49.59 -17.96 -65.31
CA ARG A 570 -49.05 -18.79 -66.40
C ARG A 570 -49.49 -18.24 -67.75
N THR A 571 -48.54 -17.81 -68.57
CA THR A 571 -48.81 -17.32 -69.93
C THR A 571 -49.11 -18.46 -70.90
N THR A 572 -50.19 -18.35 -71.67
CA THR A 572 -50.61 -19.38 -72.65
C THR A 572 -50.07 -19.18 -74.07
N SER A 573 -49.19 -18.19 -74.29
CA SER A 573 -48.58 -17.87 -75.60
C SER A 573 -47.06 -18.11 -75.62
N PRO A 574 -46.51 -18.92 -76.55
CA PRO A 574 -45.09 -19.29 -76.56
C PRO A 574 -44.26 -18.62 -77.67
N HIS A 575 -44.23 -17.28 -77.75
CA HIS A 575 -43.37 -16.55 -78.69
C HIS A 575 -42.45 -15.50 -78.03
N GLU A 576 -41.16 -15.62 -78.38
CA GLU A 576 -40.07 -14.60 -78.48
C GLU A 576 -38.74 -14.94 -77.76
N THR A 577 -38.74 -15.67 -76.64
CA THR A 577 -37.48 -15.89 -75.85
C THR A 577 -36.51 -16.94 -76.41
N ARG A 578 -36.62 -17.36 -77.69
CA ARG A 578 -35.82 -18.47 -78.25
C ARG A 578 -34.53 -18.06 -78.98
N GLN A 579 -34.38 -16.79 -79.37
CA GLN A 579 -33.27 -16.39 -80.23
C GLN A 579 -32.02 -15.96 -79.46
N GLU A 580 -32.16 -15.12 -78.43
CA GLU A 580 -31.04 -14.66 -77.58
C GLU A 580 -30.36 -15.79 -76.79
N ILE A 581 -31.13 -16.77 -76.30
CA ILE A 581 -30.60 -17.93 -75.57
C ILE A 581 -29.70 -18.77 -76.49
N LYS A 582 -30.12 -18.97 -77.75
CA LYS A 582 -29.37 -19.80 -78.70
C LYS A 582 -28.01 -19.17 -79.08
N GLU A 583 -27.95 -17.85 -79.21
CA GLU A 583 -26.72 -17.15 -79.57
C GLU A 583 -25.72 -17.08 -78.39
N SER A 584 -26.20 -17.05 -77.14
CA SER A 584 -25.35 -17.24 -75.95
C SER A 584 -24.79 -18.66 -75.84
N ASP A 585 -25.63 -19.69 -76.00
CA ASP A 585 -25.19 -21.10 -75.96
C ASP A 585 -24.19 -21.41 -77.09
N ASP A 586 -24.41 -20.86 -78.28
CA ASP A 586 -23.50 -21.03 -79.42
C ASP A 586 -22.20 -20.19 -79.27
N PHE A 587 -22.16 -19.18 -78.39
CA PHE A 587 -20.93 -18.47 -78.03
C PHE A 587 -20.08 -19.24 -77.02
N GLU A 588 -20.69 -19.96 -76.07
CA GLU A 588 -19.92 -20.79 -75.11
C GLU A 588 -19.15 -21.90 -75.84
N LYS A 589 -19.79 -22.57 -76.81
CA LYS A 589 -19.17 -23.58 -77.68
C LYS A 589 -18.00 -23.05 -78.52
N LEU A 590 -17.86 -21.73 -78.67
CA LEU A 590 -16.71 -21.13 -79.35
C LEU A 590 -15.40 -21.42 -78.61
N ASN A 591 -15.43 -21.66 -77.29
CA ASN A 591 -14.25 -22.05 -76.54
C ASN A 591 -13.82 -23.50 -76.80
N ASP A 592 -14.72 -24.37 -77.26
CA ASP A 592 -14.45 -25.79 -77.51
C ASP A 592 -13.79 -26.04 -78.88
N ASP A 593 -13.97 -25.11 -79.84
CA ASP A 593 -13.33 -25.14 -81.16
C ASP A 593 -12.17 -24.13 -81.24
N PRO A 594 -10.90 -24.56 -81.10
CA PRO A 594 -9.75 -23.66 -81.11
C PRO A 594 -9.51 -23.00 -82.47
N VAL A 595 -9.94 -23.61 -83.58
CA VAL A 595 -9.79 -23.05 -84.93
C VAL A 595 -10.79 -21.92 -85.09
N ARG A 596 -12.07 -22.17 -84.81
CA ARG A 596 -13.13 -21.16 -84.87
C ARG A 596 -12.89 -20.01 -83.88
N LYS A 597 -12.35 -20.30 -82.69
CA LYS A 597 -11.88 -19.27 -81.75
C LYS A 597 -10.75 -18.41 -82.33
N ALA A 598 -9.79 -19.00 -83.06
CA ALA A 598 -8.73 -18.24 -83.71
C ALA A 598 -9.26 -17.31 -84.81
N HIS A 599 -10.22 -17.77 -85.63
CA HIS A 599 -10.93 -16.92 -86.60
C HIS A 599 -11.68 -15.78 -85.90
N PHE A 600 -12.38 -16.05 -84.80
CA PHE A 600 -13.05 -15.01 -84.02
C PHE A 600 -12.07 -14.00 -83.40
N LEU A 601 -10.94 -14.45 -82.86
CA LEU A 601 -9.90 -13.55 -82.34
C LEU A 601 -9.32 -12.65 -83.43
N ASN A 602 -9.13 -13.17 -84.65
CA ASN A 602 -8.69 -12.37 -85.79
C ASN A 602 -9.77 -11.38 -86.25
N PHE A 603 -11.04 -11.77 -86.19
CA PHE A 603 -12.17 -10.88 -86.44
C PHE A 603 -12.22 -9.73 -85.42
N CYS A 604 -12.15 -10.02 -84.11
CA CYS A 604 -12.08 -8.99 -83.08
C CYS A 604 -10.86 -8.06 -83.23
N LYS A 605 -9.74 -8.57 -83.78
CA LYS A 605 -8.56 -7.76 -84.09
C LYS A 605 -8.81 -6.76 -85.22
N ASN A 606 -9.57 -7.17 -86.24
CA ASN A 606 -9.98 -6.28 -87.33
C ASN A 606 -11.05 -5.26 -86.88
N GLU A 607 -11.91 -5.63 -85.92
CA GLU A 607 -12.91 -4.72 -85.32
C GLU A 607 -12.39 -3.88 -84.13
N CYS A 608 -11.09 -3.97 -83.80
CA CYS A 608 -10.49 -3.28 -82.65
C CYS A 608 -11.20 -3.56 -81.30
N SER A 609 -11.71 -4.77 -81.10
CA SER A 609 -12.50 -5.21 -79.92
C SER A 609 -11.83 -6.33 -79.10
N THR A 610 -10.54 -6.60 -79.36
CA THR A 610 -9.77 -7.71 -78.75
C THR A 610 -9.66 -7.67 -77.24
N GLU A 611 -9.69 -6.49 -76.64
CA GLU A 611 -9.60 -6.28 -75.20
C GLU A 611 -10.76 -6.93 -74.44
N ASN A 612 -11.96 -6.97 -75.03
CA ASN A 612 -13.13 -7.60 -74.41
C ASN A 612 -12.94 -9.12 -74.28
N ILE A 613 -12.47 -9.78 -75.33
CA ILE A 613 -12.22 -11.23 -75.33
C ILE A 613 -10.93 -11.59 -74.57
N MET A 614 -9.89 -10.75 -74.60
CA MET A 614 -8.70 -10.95 -73.75
C MET A 614 -9.03 -10.83 -72.26
N PHE A 615 -9.87 -9.88 -71.86
CA PHE A 615 -10.35 -9.73 -70.49
C PHE A 615 -11.07 -10.98 -69.99
N LEU A 616 -11.99 -11.57 -70.77
CA LEU A 616 -12.66 -12.82 -70.39
C LEU A 616 -11.66 -13.98 -70.18
N ASN A 617 -10.70 -14.16 -71.09
CA ASN A 617 -9.67 -15.20 -70.93
C ASN A 617 -8.81 -14.97 -69.67
N ASP A 618 -8.45 -13.72 -69.34
CA ASP A 618 -7.69 -13.39 -68.13
C ASP A 618 -8.52 -13.61 -66.85
N VAL A 619 -9.83 -13.36 -66.87
CA VAL A 619 -10.75 -13.70 -65.76
C VAL A 619 -10.86 -15.21 -65.55
N ASP A 620 -10.91 -16.02 -66.63
CA ASP A 620 -10.90 -17.48 -66.51
C ASP A 620 -9.57 -18.02 -65.97
N VAL A 621 -8.44 -17.35 -66.26
CA VAL A 621 -7.15 -17.66 -65.60
C VAL A 621 -7.21 -17.29 -64.12
N TYR A 622 -7.67 -16.09 -63.80
CA TYR A 622 -7.83 -15.59 -62.42
C TYR A 622 -8.64 -16.54 -61.53
N LYS A 623 -9.79 -17.04 -62.02
CA LYS A 623 -10.65 -18.00 -61.32
C LYS A 623 -9.95 -19.33 -60.99
N ARG A 624 -9.01 -19.77 -61.81
CA ARG A 624 -8.27 -21.04 -61.63
C ARG A 624 -7.13 -20.93 -60.62
N ILE A 625 -6.71 -19.73 -60.22
CA ILE A 625 -5.63 -19.54 -59.24
C ILE A 625 -6.16 -19.86 -57.84
N LYS A 626 -5.64 -20.93 -57.22
CA LYS A 626 -6.01 -21.34 -55.85
C LYS A 626 -5.38 -20.45 -54.76
N ASN A 627 -4.17 -19.96 -54.98
CA ASN A 627 -3.42 -19.14 -54.02
C ASN A 627 -3.90 -17.68 -54.03
N SER A 628 -4.30 -17.14 -52.88
CA SER A 628 -4.84 -15.77 -52.76
C SER A 628 -3.83 -14.67 -53.10
N ALA A 629 -2.54 -14.86 -52.83
CA ALA A 629 -1.49 -13.89 -53.14
C ALA A 629 -1.14 -13.86 -54.63
N GLU A 630 -1.11 -15.02 -55.29
CA GLU A 630 -0.99 -15.09 -56.75
C GLU A 630 -2.23 -14.55 -57.45
N ARG A 631 -3.41 -14.83 -56.90
CA ARG A 631 -4.69 -14.30 -57.40
C ARG A 631 -4.72 -12.78 -57.26
N PHE A 632 -4.24 -12.21 -56.15
CA PHE A 632 -4.11 -10.76 -55.98
C PHE A 632 -3.15 -10.15 -57.02
N LYS A 633 -2.00 -10.77 -57.30
CA LYS A 633 -1.11 -10.32 -58.40
C LYS A 633 -1.85 -10.29 -59.74
N LYS A 634 -2.61 -11.33 -60.07
CA LYS A 634 -3.42 -11.38 -61.31
C LYS A 634 -4.57 -10.37 -61.28
N GLN A 635 -5.15 -10.06 -60.12
CA GLN A 635 -6.13 -8.98 -59.94
C GLN A 635 -5.55 -7.63 -60.36
N THR A 636 -4.37 -7.28 -59.82
CA THR A 636 -3.69 -6.02 -60.12
C THR A 636 -3.29 -5.93 -61.60
N GLU A 637 -2.87 -7.06 -62.19
CA GLU A 637 -2.60 -7.16 -63.64
C GLU A 637 -3.87 -6.87 -64.46
N ILE A 638 -5.01 -7.51 -64.14
CA ILE A 638 -6.29 -7.28 -64.85
C ILE A 638 -6.77 -5.83 -64.69
N ILE A 639 -6.71 -5.27 -63.49
CA ILE A 639 -7.13 -3.88 -63.22
C ILE A 639 -6.26 -2.90 -64.03
N SER A 640 -4.94 -3.01 -63.96
CA SER A 640 -4.03 -2.11 -64.69
C SER A 640 -4.04 -2.33 -66.21
N ARG A 641 -4.38 -3.54 -66.68
CA ARG A 641 -4.41 -3.84 -68.12
C ARG A 641 -5.68 -3.35 -68.81
N TYR A 642 -6.85 -3.49 -68.17
CA TYR A 642 -8.17 -3.28 -68.81
C TYR A 642 -9.02 -2.17 -68.19
N LEU A 643 -8.81 -1.85 -66.90
CA LEU A 643 -9.71 -0.97 -66.12
C LEU A 643 -9.07 0.37 -65.76
N GLN A 644 -7.74 0.48 -65.73
CA GLN A 644 -7.01 1.71 -65.40
C GLN A 644 -5.79 1.91 -66.34
N PRO A 645 -5.92 2.69 -67.43
CA PRO A 645 -7.13 3.38 -67.90
C PRO A 645 -8.20 2.39 -68.39
N LEU A 646 -9.46 2.83 -68.37
CA LEU A 646 -10.59 2.01 -68.81
C LEU A 646 -10.52 1.80 -70.33
N LYS A 647 -10.22 0.56 -70.76
CA LYS A 647 -10.17 0.15 -72.17
C LYS A 647 -11.40 -0.63 -72.60
N LEU A 648 -12.09 -1.28 -71.66
CA LEU A 648 -13.34 -1.99 -71.94
C LEU A 648 -14.46 -1.01 -72.24
N ASN A 649 -15.25 -1.29 -73.28
CA ASN A 649 -16.44 -0.52 -73.61
C ASN A 649 -17.58 -0.86 -72.65
N LEU A 650 -17.57 -0.24 -71.46
CA LEU A 650 -18.54 -0.51 -70.39
C LEU A 650 -19.73 0.46 -70.42
N SER A 651 -20.92 -0.05 -70.13
CA SER A 651 -22.11 0.78 -69.94
C SER A 651 -21.97 1.69 -68.71
N ALA A 652 -22.72 2.80 -68.68
CA ALA A 652 -22.70 3.73 -67.54
C ALA A 652 -23.01 3.02 -66.19
N TYR A 653 -23.94 2.05 -66.19
CA TYR A 653 -24.22 1.22 -65.02
C TYR A 653 -23.01 0.39 -64.58
N ALA A 654 -22.34 -0.29 -65.52
CA ALA A 654 -21.16 -1.09 -65.22
C ALA A 654 -20.03 -0.23 -64.63
N THR A 655 -19.80 0.96 -65.21
CA THR A 655 -18.77 1.92 -64.78
C THR A 655 -19.07 2.56 -63.42
N GLN A 656 -20.35 2.84 -63.11
CA GLN A 656 -20.73 3.51 -61.84
C GLN A 656 -21.02 2.55 -60.68
N VAL A 657 -21.46 1.32 -60.96
CA VAL A 657 -21.94 0.37 -59.93
C VAL A 657 -21.04 -0.84 -59.79
N VAL A 658 -20.62 -1.46 -60.89
CA VAL A 658 -19.85 -2.73 -60.85
C VAL A 658 -18.35 -2.46 -60.69
N LEU A 659 -17.82 -1.49 -61.44
CA LEU A 659 -16.40 -1.16 -61.43
C LEU A 659 -15.87 -0.74 -60.04
N PRO A 660 -16.55 0.08 -59.22
CA PRO A 660 -16.08 0.40 -57.87
C PRO A 660 -15.99 -0.82 -56.95
N ILE A 661 -16.87 -1.81 -57.10
CA ILE A 661 -16.84 -3.06 -56.32
C ILE A 661 -15.60 -3.88 -56.70
N VAL A 662 -15.31 -3.99 -58.00
CA VAL A 662 -14.10 -4.69 -58.52
C VAL A 662 -12.80 -4.02 -58.06
N LEU A 663 -12.79 -2.68 -58.00
CA LEU A 663 -11.63 -1.91 -57.53
C LEU A 663 -11.43 -1.94 -56.00
N ALA A 664 -12.50 -2.13 -55.22
CA ALA A 664 -12.44 -2.21 -53.77
C ALA A 664 -12.26 -3.63 -53.21
N GLY A 665 -12.63 -4.67 -53.98
CA GLY A 665 -12.52 -6.06 -53.56
C GLY A 665 -11.07 -6.59 -53.54
N TYR A 666 -10.85 -7.69 -52.80
CA TYR A 666 -9.52 -8.25 -52.57
C TYR A 666 -9.51 -9.77 -52.77
N ALA A 667 -8.90 -10.24 -53.87
CA ALA A 667 -8.60 -11.64 -54.17
C ALA A 667 -9.78 -12.64 -54.01
N GLN A 668 -11.03 -12.19 -54.16
CA GLN A 668 -12.23 -13.04 -54.18
C GLN A 668 -12.32 -13.78 -55.53
N VAL A 669 -12.73 -15.05 -55.54
CA VAL A 669 -12.76 -15.87 -56.79
C VAL A 669 -13.75 -15.31 -57.80
N ASP A 670 -14.86 -14.81 -57.30
CA ASP A 670 -16.03 -14.27 -58.00
C ASP A 670 -15.96 -12.75 -58.28
N LEU A 671 -14.84 -12.10 -57.92
CA LEU A 671 -14.69 -10.64 -57.96
C LEU A 671 -15.05 -10.01 -59.31
N PHE A 672 -14.70 -10.69 -60.41
CA PHE A 672 -14.91 -10.18 -61.76
C PHE A 672 -16.20 -10.70 -62.41
N ASP A 673 -16.98 -11.57 -61.77
CA ASP A 673 -18.04 -12.35 -62.42
C ASP A 673 -19.12 -11.47 -63.05
N LYS A 674 -19.64 -10.51 -62.29
CA LYS A 674 -20.65 -9.57 -62.78
C LYS A 674 -20.12 -8.65 -63.90
N LEU A 675 -18.82 -8.37 -63.92
CA LEU A 675 -18.20 -7.56 -64.97
C LEU A 675 -17.94 -8.40 -66.24
N ALA A 676 -17.50 -9.65 -66.07
CA ALA A 676 -17.34 -10.63 -67.14
C ALA A 676 -18.68 -10.99 -67.81
N GLU A 677 -19.77 -11.11 -67.04
CA GLU A 677 -21.13 -11.29 -67.59
C GLU A 677 -21.53 -10.12 -68.49
N ILE A 678 -21.31 -8.88 -68.06
CA ILE A 678 -21.63 -7.67 -68.85
C ILE A 678 -20.79 -7.61 -70.13
N VAL A 679 -19.48 -7.88 -70.05
CA VAL A 679 -18.60 -7.92 -71.23
C VAL A 679 -18.97 -9.06 -72.17
N LYS A 680 -19.34 -10.23 -71.64
CA LYS A 680 -19.83 -11.37 -72.43
C LYS A 680 -21.11 -11.03 -73.18
N VAL A 681 -22.11 -10.43 -72.54
CA VAL A 681 -23.35 -9.98 -73.20
C VAL A 681 -23.05 -8.98 -74.32
N LEU A 682 -22.14 -8.04 -74.09
CA LEU A 682 -21.70 -7.09 -75.11
C LEU A 682 -21.03 -7.78 -76.31
N ILE A 683 -20.12 -8.74 -76.08
CA ILE A 683 -19.51 -9.52 -77.15
C ILE A 683 -20.56 -10.34 -77.91
N VAL A 684 -21.48 -11.03 -77.21
CA VAL A 684 -22.50 -11.90 -77.84
C VAL A 684 -23.44 -11.08 -78.72
N THR A 685 -24.00 -10.00 -78.19
CA THR A 685 -25.02 -9.20 -78.87
C THR A 685 -24.47 -8.41 -80.06
N ASP A 686 -23.21 -7.94 -80.00
CA ASP A 686 -22.63 -7.08 -81.02
C ASP A 686 -21.56 -7.78 -81.88
N THR A 687 -20.40 -8.11 -81.30
CA THR A 687 -19.25 -8.64 -82.06
C THR A 687 -19.51 -10.05 -82.60
N TYR A 688 -20.11 -10.93 -81.82
CA TYR A 688 -20.35 -12.33 -82.19
C TYR A 688 -21.55 -12.49 -83.14
N SER A 689 -22.61 -11.69 -82.97
CA SER A 689 -23.71 -11.65 -83.92
C SER A 689 -23.24 -11.18 -85.31
N ARG A 690 -22.31 -10.21 -85.37
CA ARG A 690 -21.62 -9.79 -86.61
C ARG A 690 -20.72 -10.89 -87.19
N PHE A 691 -19.88 -11.52 -86.36
CA PHE A 691 -19.02 -12.64 -86.76
C PHE A 691 -19.83 -13.79 -87.38
N THR A 692 -20.84 -14.31 -86.66
CA THR A 692 -21.65 -15.44 -87.13
C THR A 692 -22.46 -15.11 -88.38
N LYS A 693 -22.83 -13.84 -88.60
CA LYS A 693 -23.47 -13.37 -89.85
C LYS A 693 -22.50 -13.38 -91.03
N LEU A 694 -21.23 -13.03 -90.82
CA LEU A 694 -20.18 -13.11 -91.85
C LEU A 694 -19.78 -14.56 -92.15
N GLU A 695 -19.68 -15.39 -91.11
CA GLU A 695 -19.42 -16.83 -91.19
C GLU A 695 -20.51 -17.54 -92.02
N ARG A 696 -21.79 -17.31 -91.70
CA ARG A 696 -22.95 -17.83 -92.46
C ARG A 696 -23.04 -17.32 -93.90
N THR A 697 -22.37 -16.20 -94.24
CA THR A 697 -22.34 -15.67 -95.62
C THR A 697 -21.06 -16.00 -96.37
N GLY A 698 -20.13 -16.78 -95.78
CA GLY A 698 -18.89 -17.22 -96.42
C GLY A 698 -17.90 -16.07 -96.71
N LYS A 699 -17.95 -14.99 -95.92
CA LYS A 699 -17.16 -13.76 -96.12
C LYS A 699 -16.01 -13.57 -95.10
N LEU A 700 -15.58 -14.66 -94.45
CA LEU A 700 -14.73 -14.64 -93.25
C LEU A 700 -13.38 -15.33 -93.49
#